data_AF-A0A374AGP0-F1
#
_entry.id   AF-A0A374AGP0-F1
#
_cell.length_a   1.000
_cell.length_b   1.000
_cell.length_c   1.000
_cell.angle_alpha   90.00
_cell.angle_beta   90.00
_cell.angle_gamma   90.00
#
_symmetry.space_group_name_H-M   'P 1'
#
loop_
_entity.id
_entity.type
_entity.pdbx_description
1 polymer ?
#
loop_
_entity_poly.entity_id
_entity_poly.type
_entity_poly.pdbx_seq_one_letter_code
_entity_poly.pdbx_strand_id
1 'polypeptide(L)'
;MDKIRVKYLLSATVILLFAQIVLGGGAPRTARNPAPGDTVPVPSRADAIRPDTSARPPFVTPSRREARRQAREEARRREAFNALPQEEKDSLFSAQVDSLVAQKADSPGAARPDSLAADTLRRDSVKTPRPAGAFLDDPITGKNTDSLVYDVRNKLVYIYNKGDVTYQNSNLKADYMRIDMDSKMVYAYGKPDTLDGKDIVTKPEFTEGSATYQMDTITYNLDSKKAKIKGVATQQGDGWLVGGSVKKMPDNTINIEHGKYTTCDHTDHPHFYLAMTKAKVIPGKKVITGPAYLVMEDVPIYFLGIPEGFFPINMGPKSGLLMPTYGEEYSKGFFLRDLGYYFTLGEYADLAVRGGFYTLGSWEASAASRYIKRYKYSGSFNMQYSNVKTGEKGEDDYIKQSNFRIQWTHSQDPKANPGSTFSASVNFATSGYSRYSATNLNDILSTQTNSTVSYSKNWAGTPFSLSANMAISQNSQNKTISITLPTMVFNVSRFYPFKRKEKQGKDRWYEKISMQYTGKMTNSVTTTESEVFSKETLENMKNGIEHSIPISASFNLLNYINLSPSVNYNEKWYFKKVEFEWNPVTNQTDTLPTNYGFYRLYNYNFSVSASTTVYGMYDFTKKSRDRKIQAIRHTLTPSIGFSYAPDFSDPKYGYYKTRQTDSTGRFTTYSPYAVNAYGVPSSGRSMSMNFSLSQNLEMKVLSKRDTSGVKKIKLIDELRISGSYNFLADSMGLSNIPVSFRTTLFNNFGINLSLTLDPYRVSPEGKRYNKLFFPGRVVSTGWSFGYTFKSRNDRSETAINDITSIPPEYQNPFYDPYGQMDPVLRRQYMAQSYYDFSLPWNFGFNYAVNYSISYTNNGTTGYRKNVTQTIGFNGSLNVTPKTGITFQGGYDIKANKLTTSSVSITRDLHCWQMSFSWIPFGYHRSWSFNIGVKAASLSDLKYDKSQSMYDNMY
;
A
#
# COMPACT_ATOMS: atom_id res chain seq x y z
N MET A 1 -26.95 -18.40 -24.13
CA MET A 1 -25.67 -18.05 -23.48
C MET A 1 -24.65 -19.14 -23.82
N ASP A 2 -23.42 -18.79 -24.17
CA ASP A 2 -22.44 -19.77 -24.65
C ASP A 2 -21.88 -20.64 -23.52
N LYS A 3 -21.64 -21.94 -23.79
CA LYS A 3 -21.06 -22.90 -22.83
C LYS A 3 -19.74 -22.40 -22.20
N ILE A 4 -18.98 -21.59 -22.94
CA ILE A 4 -17.74 -20.94 -22.50
C ILE A 4 -17.97 -20.00 -21.30
N ARG A 5 -19.05 -19.20 -21.32
CA ARG A 5 -19.33 -18.21 -20.26
C ARG A 5 -19.62 -18.86 -18.91
N VAL A 6 -20.25 -20.03 -18.93
CA VAL A 6 -20.58 -20.81 -17.73
C VAL A 6 -19.30 -21.34 -17.06
N LYS A 7 -18.30 -21.80 -17.83
CA LYS A 7 -17.01 -22.28 -17.28
C LYS A 7 -16.24 -21.19 -16.53
N TYR A 8 -16.23 -19.96 -17.05
CA TYR A 8 -15.57 -18.82 -16.39
C TYR A 8 -16.26 -18.38 -15.10
N LEU A 9 -17.60 -18.44 -15.05
CA LEU A 9 -18.31 -18.23 -13.79
C LEU A 9 -18.00 -19.36 -12.78
N LEU A 10 -17.84 -20.60 -13.25
CA LEU A 10 -17.45 -21.74 -12.43
C LEU A 10 -16.04 -21.62 -11.82
N SER A 11 -15.05 -21.10 -12.56
CA SER A 11 -13.71 -20.88 -11.99
C SER A 11 -13.73 -19.77 -10.93
N ALA A 12 -14.49 -18.69 -11.15
CA ALA A 12 -14.69 -17.65 -10.16
C ALA A 12 -15.45 -18.16 -8.91
N THR A 13 -16.50 -18.98 -9.07
CA THR A 13 -17.24 -19.52 -7.92
C THR A 13 -16.45 -20.56 -7.14
N VAL A 14 -15.54 -21.33 -7.74
CA VAL A 14 -14.63 -22.22 -6.98
C VAL A 14 -13.73 -21.42 -6.03
N ILE A 15 -13.21 -20.27 -6.46
CA ILE A 15 -12.41 -19.36 -5.62
C ILE A 15 -13.28 -18.79 -4.48
N LEU A 16 -14.50 -18.35 -4.78
CA LEU A 16 -15.44 -17.80 -3.80
C LEU A 16 -15.96 -18.86 -2.80
N LEU A 17 -16.22 -20.08 -3.25
CA LEU A 17 -16.63 -21.21 -2.40
C LEU A 17 -15.51 -21.61 -1.44
N PHE A 18 -14.25 -21.63 -1.89
CA PHE A 18 -13.13 -21.85 -0.97
C PHE A 18 -13.00 -20.72 0.06
N ALA A 19 -13.17 -19.46 -0.36
CA ALA A 19 -13.22 -18.33 0.58
C ALA A 19 -14.37 -18.48 1.60
N GLN A 20 -15.56 -18.92 1.17
CA GLN A 20 -16.67 -19.22 2.08
C GLN A 20 -16.38 -20.37 3.04
N ILE A 21 -15.71 -21.45 2.60
CA ILE A 21 -15.34 -22.57 3.46
C ILE A 21 -14.30 -22.13 4.53
N VAL A 22 -13.32 -21.30 4.15
CA VAL A 22 -12.30 -20.80 5.09
C VAL A 22 -12.85 -19.73 6.05
N LEU A 23 -13.76 -18.86 5.59
CA LEU A 23 -14.32 -17.77 6.41
C LEU A 23 -15.56 -18.20 7.22
N GLY A 24 -16.29 -19.22 6.75
CA GLY A 24 -17.53 -19.72 7.36
C GLY A 24 -17.35 -20.94 8.28
N GLY A 25 -16.13 -21.41 8.49
CA GLY A 25 -15.78 -22.61 9.27
C GLY A 25 -15.99 -22.53 10.80
N GLY A 26 -17.12 -21.97 11.25
CA GLY A 26 -17.54 -21.96 12.65
C GLY A 26 -18.13 -23.30 13.06
N ALA A 27 -17.31 -24.20 13.60
CA ALA A 27 -17.74 -25.53 14.06
C ALA A 27 -18.76 -25.44 15.24
N PRO A 28 -19.70 -26.42 15.36
CA PRO A 28 -20.82 -26.33 16.30
C PRO A 28 -20.45 -26.59 17.77
N ARG A 29 -21.31 -26.14 18.68
CA ARG A 29 -21.09 -26.18 20.14
C ARG A 29 -21.50 -27.50 20.80
N THR A 30 -20.51 -28.32 21.16
CA THR A 30 -20.60 -29.36 22.21
C THR A 30 -19.22 -29.45 22.91
N ALA A 31 -19.08 -29.72 24.21
CA ALA A 31 -20.04 -29.77 25.32
C ALA A 31 -19.37 -29.23 26.62
N ARG A 32 -20.12 -29.13 27.72
CA ARG A 32 -19.54 -28.79 29.05
C ARG A 32 -18.72 -29.96 29.61
N ASN A 33 -17.55 -29.66 30.20
CA ASN A 33 -17.19 -30.19 31.51
C ASN A 33 -16.12 -29.30 32.20
N PRO A 34 -16.02 -29.30 33.54
CA PRO A 34 -15.16 -28.39 34.29
C PRO A 34 -13.73 -28.93 34.51
N ALA A 35 -12.82 -28.05 34.90
CA ALA A 35 -11.52 -28.37 35.49
C ALA A 35 -11.31 -27.50 36.75
N PRO A 36 -10.48 -27.94 37.73
CA PRO A 36 -10.42 -27.28 39.04
C PRO A 36 -9.69 -25.94 39.01
N GLY A 37 -9.95 -25.09 40.00
CA GLY A 37 -9.05 -24.00 40.34
C GLY A 37 -7.95 -24.50 41.28
N ASP A 38 -6.76 -23.88 41.21
CA ASP A 38 -5.83 -23.86 42.34
C ASP A 38 -5.01 -22.56 42.33
N THR A 39 -4.28 -22.32 43.41
CA THR A 39 -3.80 -21.01 43.86
C THR A 39 -2.37 -20.68 43.42
N VAL A 40 -2.05 -19.37 43.36
CA VAL A 40 -0.70 -18.86 43.06
C VAL A 40 -0.15 -18.11 44.29
N PRO A 41 0.96 -18.57 44.90
CA PRO A 41 1.71 -17.80 45.88
C PRO A 41 2.75 -16.88 45.20
N VAL A 42 2.97 -15.70 45.78
CA VAL A 42 3.96 -14.70 45.30
C VAL A 42 5.06 -14.54 46.36
N PRO A 43 6.36 -14.64 45.99
CA PRO A 43 7.48 -14.22 46.84
C PRO A 43 7.87 -12.75 46.57
N SER A 44 8.48 -12.08 47.57
CA SER A 44 8.71 -10.63 47.58
C SER A 44 10.19 -10.21 47.76
N ARG A 45 10.55 -9.08 47.13
CA ARG A 45 11.62 -8.10 47.43
C ARG A 45 12.80 -8.43 48.37
N ALA A 46 13.98 -7.97 47.94
CA ALA A 46 15.00 -7.34 48.79
C ALA A 46 15.65 -6.14 48.05
N ASP A 47 16.39 -5.28 48.75
CA ASP A 47 16.61 -3.86 48.41
C ASP A 47 18.10 -3.40 48.32
N ALA A 48 18.38 -2.22 47.71
CA ALA A 48 19.68 -1.50 47.79
C ALA A 48 19.58 0.03 47.47
N ILE A 49 20.46 0.86 48.06
CA ILE A 49 20.37 2.34 48.24
C ILE A 49 21.81 2.97 48.20
N ARG A 50 22.13 4.23 47.79
CA ARG A 50 21.29 5.44 47.53
C ARG A 50 21.56 6.30 46.24
N PRO A 51 22.37 7.40 46.23
CA PRO A 51 21.83 8.73 45.84
C PRO A 51 22.30 9.20 44.44
N ASP A 52 21.55 9.97 43.64
CA ASP A 52 20.72 11.19 43.84
C ASP A 52 21.50 12.52 43.90
N THR A 53 21.36 13.34 42.85
CA THR A 53 21.21 14.82 42.93
C THR A 53 20.50 15.39 41.69
N SER A 54 19.28 15.91 41.82
CA SER A 54 18.83 17.24 41.32
C SER A 54 17.29 17.36 41.32
N ALA A 55 16.76 18.52 41.72
CA ALA A 55 15.37 18.62 42.21
C ALA A 55 14.43 19.49 41.36
N ARG A 56 13.14 19.10 41.33
CA ARG A 56 11.97 19.94 41.02
C ARG A 56 10.80 19.53 41.94
N PRO A 57 9.83 20.43 42.25
CA PRO A 57 8.81 20.20 43.28
C PRO A 57 7.72 19.18 42.87
N PRO A 58 7.05 18.53 43.85
CA PRO A 58 6.13 17.42 43.59
C PRO A 58 4.69 17.85 43.26
N PHE A 59 4.03 17.09 42.38
CA PHE A 59 2.57 17.01 42.31
C PHE A 59 2.04 16.10 43.43
N VAL A 60 0.90 16.45 44.02
CA VAL A 60 0.25 15.63 45.07
C VAL A 60 -0.52 14.48 44.43
N THR A 61 -0.02 13.26 44.60
CA THR A 61 -0.72 12.02 44.21
C THR A 61 -1.63 11.56 45.35
N PRO A 62 -2.93 11.29 45.13
CA PRO A 62 -3.84 10.83 46.18
C PRO A 62 -3.40 9.48 46.75
N SER A 63 -3.72 9.21 48.02
CA SER A 63 -3.21 8.01 48.68
C SER A 63 -3.77 6.72 48.07
N ARG A 64 -3.01 5.63 48.20
CA ARG A 64 -3.42 4.28 47.74
C ARG A 64 -4.70 3.76 48.44
N ARG A 65 -5.14 4.42 49.52
CA ARG A 65 -6.39 4.15 50.25
C ARG A 65 -7.57 4.92 49.65
N GLU A 66 -7.37 6.17 49.23
CA GLU A 66 -8.37 7.01 48.57
C GLU A 66 -8.65 6.55 47.15
N ALA A 67 -7.61 6.24 46.35
CA ALA A 67 -7.79 5.66 45.02
C ALA A 67 -8.59 4.34 45.06
N ARG A 68 -8.41 3.52 46.12
CA ARG A 68 -9.23 2.32 46.37
C ARG A 68 -10.66 2.62 46.83
N ARG A 69 -10.91 3.79 47.45
CA ARG A 69 -12.26 4.24 47.81
C ARG A 69 -13.00 4.72 46.56
N GLN A 70 -12.37 5.59 45.77
CA GLN A 70 -12.89 6.09 44.49
C GLN A 70 -13.20 4.95 43.52
N ALA A 71 -12.26 4.00 43.30
CA ALA A 71 -12.52 2.86 42.42
C ALA A 71 -13.67 1.94 42.90
N ARG A 72 -13.88 1.80 44.21
CA ARG A 72 -15.05 1.10 44.78
C ARG A 72 -16.35 1.88 44.63
N GLU A 73 -16.28 3.19 44.53
CA GLU A 73 -17.42 4.10 44.40
C GLU A 73 -17.84 4.23 42.93
N GLU A 74 -16.89 4.29 42.00
CA GLU A 74 -17.11 4.14 40.55
C GLU A 74 -17.68 2.76 40.20
N ALA A 75 -17.12 1.68 40.77
CA ALA A 75 -17.66 0.33 40.57
C ALA A 75 -19.13 0.25 41.00
N ARG A 76 -19.45 0.75 42.21
CA ARG A 76 -20.83 0.76 42.72
C ARG A 76 -21.77 1.65 41.90
N ARG A 77 -21.30 2.79 41.38
CA ARG A 77 -22.06 3.64 40.45
C ARG A 77 -22.30 2.94 39.11
N ARG A 78 -21.33 2.17 38.59
CA ARG A 78 -21.50 1.33 37.39
C ARG A 78 -22.47 0.17 37.63
N GLU A 79 -22.42 -0.49 38.77
CA GLU A 79 -23.36 -1.55 39.13
C GLU A 79 -24.78 -1.00 39.29
N ALA A 80 -24.94 0.15 39.98
CA ALA A 80 -26.22 0.83 40.08
C ALA A 80 -26.77 1.25 38.70
N PHE A 81 -25.95 1.87 37.84
CA PHE A 81 -26.35 2.23 36.47
C PHE A 81 -26.72 1.00 35.64
N ASN A 82 -25.97 -0.10 35.76
CA ASN A 82 -26.26 -1.34 35.05
C ASN A 82 -27.52 -2.06 35.57
N ALA A 83 -27.92 -1.81 36.83
CA ALA A 83 -29.12 -2.38 37.44
C ALA A 83 -30.43 -1.66 37.05
N LEU A 84 -30.36 -0.44 36.50
CA LEU A 84 -31.54 0.28 36.00
C LEU A 84 -32.24 -0.50 34.86
N PRO A 85 -33.58 -0.39 34.68
CA PRO A 85 -34.28 -0.82 33.49
C PRO A 85 -33.68 -0.23 32.20
N GLN A 86 -33.88 -0.93 31.07
CA GLN A 86 -33.38 -0.48 29.77
C GLN A 86 -33.96 0.90 29.38
N GLU A 87 -35.25 1.09 29.64
CA GLU A 87 -35.97 2.34 29.34
C GLU A 87 -35.45 3.54 30.16
N GLU A 88 -35.04 3.34 31.42
CA GLU A 88 -34.43 4.42 32.23
C GLU A 88 -33.01 4.76 31.77
N LYS A 89 -32.21 3.76 31.36
CA LYS A 89 -30.87 3.99 30.76
C LYS A 89 -30.97 4.78 29.46
N ASP A 90 -31.90 4.39 28.59
CA ASP A 90 -32.09 5.04 27.29
C ASP A 90 -32.71 6.44 27.48
N SER A 91 -33.55 6.65 28.51
CA SER A 91 -34.04 7.97 28.93
C SER A 91 -32.94 8.89 29.48
N LEU A 92 -31.98 8.35 30.23
CA LEU A 92 -30.82 9.13 30.71
C LEU A 92 -29.89 9.57 29.57
N PHE A 93 -29.88 8.86 28.44
CA PHE A 93 -29.15 9.28 27.24
C PHE A 93 -29.96 10.21 26.31
N SER A 94 -31.29 10.11 26.26
CA SER A 94 -32.13 11.04 25.47
C SER A 94 -32.27 12.42 26.13
N ALA A 95 -32.37 12.48 27.46
CA ALA A 95 -32.53 13.72 28.23
C ALA A 95 -31.35 14.71 28.09
N GLN A 96 -30.20 14.27 27.57
CA GLN A 96 -29.04 15.13 27.29
C GLN A 96 -28.94 15.59 25.81
N VAL A 97 -29.91 15.24 24.97
CA VAL A 97 -29.95 15.57 23.53
C VAL A 97 -31.17 16.41 23.15
N ASP A 98 -32.29 16.28 23.86
CA ASP A 98 -33.60 16.80 23.45
C ASP A 98 -34.02 18.13 24.14
N SER A 99 -33.07 19.06 24.33
CA SER A 99 -33.32 20.38 24.96
C SER A 99 -33.24 21.57 23.99
N LEU A 100 -33.10 21.31 22.68
CA LEU A 100 -33.12 22.32 21.63
C LEU A 100 -33.96 21.85 20.44
N VAL A 101 -34.94 22.70 20.04
CA VAL A 101 -35.90 22.52 18.93
C VAL A 101 -37.10 21.61 19.24
N ALA A 102 -38.09 22.14 19.95
CA ALA A 102 -39.44 22.32 19.40
C ALA A 102 -40.38 23.13 20.33
N GLN A 103 -40.90 24.27 19.86
CA GLN A 103 -42.35 24.52 19.69
C GLN A 103 -42.64 25.99 19.34
N LYS A 104 -43.35 26.21 18.23
CA LYS A 104 -44.33 27.30 18.07
C LYS A 104 -45.26 27.03 16.89
N ALA A 105 -46.50 26.65 17.17
CA ALA A 105 -47.61 26.62 16.20
C ALA A 105 -48.98 26.54 16.94
N ASP A 106 -49.43 27.70 17.40
CA ASP A 106 -50.81 28.21 17.38
C ASP A 106 -52.04 27.28 17.55
N SER A 107 -52.73 27.50 18.69
CA SER A 107 -54.20 27.76 18.75
C SER A 107 -55.19 26.56 18.57
N PRO A 108 -56.51 26.75 18.74
CA PRO A 108 -57.12 26.93 20.08
C PRO A 108 -58.39 26.08 20.31
N GLY A 109 -58.78 25.79 21.57
CA GLY A 109 -60.07 25.13 21.82
C GLY A 109 -60.50 24.89 23.28
N ALA A 110 -61.63 25.52 23.65
CA ALA A 110 -62.64 25.12 24.65
C ALA A 110 -62.23 24.39 25.96
N ALA A 111 -62.34 25.12 27.08
CA ALA A 111 -62.75 24.55 28.37
C ALA A 111 -63.66 25.55 29.15
N ARG A 112 -64.84 25.05 29.54
CA ARG A 112 -65.88 25.61 30.45
C ARG A 112 -66.64 24.39 31.02
N PRO A 113 -67.45 24.48 32.09
CA PRO A 113 -67.83 25.64 32.92
C PRO A 113 -67.37 25.42 34.40
N ASP A 114 -67.89 25.97 35.51
CA ASP A 114 -68.91 27.02 35.81
C ASP A 114 -68.59 27.70 37.19
N SER A 115 -69.62 28.05 37.98
CA SER A 115 -69.64 28.46 39.40
C SER A 115 -69.12 29.87 39.73
N LEU A 116 -69.97 30.86 39.44
CA LEU A 116 -70.71 31.70 40.42
C LEU A 116 -69.97 32.18 41.71
N ALA A 117 -70.14 33.43 42.19
CA ALA A 117 -70.80 34.64 41.66
C ALA A 117 -70.49 35.86 42.56
N ALA A 118 -70.78 37.08 42.06
CA ALA A 118 -70.86 38.37 42.79
C ALA A 118 -69.54 38.93 43.42
N ASP A 119 -69.42 40.22 43.75
CA ASP A 119 -69.90 41.47 43.11
C ASP A 119 -69.08 42.67 43.70
N THR A 120 -69.24 43.86 43.09
CA THR A 120 -68.91 45.22 43.56
C THR A 120 -67.58 45.88 43.13
N LEU A 121 -67.76 46.82 42.18
CA LEU A 121 -67.21 48.18 42.14
C LEU A 121 -65.81 48.48 42.73
N ARG A 122 -64.86 48.72 41.80
CA ARG A 122 -63.87 49.81 41.81
C ARG A 122 -63.33 50.29 43.17
N ARG A 123 -62.05 50.00 43.43
CA ARG A 123 -61.11 51.03 43.88
C ARG A 123 -59.78 50.90 43.15
N ASP A 124 -59.28 52.02 42.64
CA ASP A 124 -57.97 52.06 41.99
C ASP A 124 -56.85 52.07 43.05
N SER A 125 -55.82 51.27 42.81
CA SER A 125 -54.63 51.20 43.66
C SER A 125 -53.39 50.93 42.80
N VAL A 126 -52.89 52.01 42.19
CA VAL A 126 -51.54 52.24 41.66
C VAL A 126 -50.62 51.00 41.72
N LYS A 127 -50.43 50.34 40.58
CA LYS A 127 -49.30 49.40 40.42
C LYS A 127 -48.01 50.19 40.59
N THR A 128 -47.18 49.76 41.53
CA THR A 128 -45.78 50.23 41.63
C THR A 128 -45.07 49.96 40.29
N PRO A 129 -44.36 50.94 39.72
CA PRO A 129 -43.55 50.71 38.54
C PRO A 129 -42.52 49.62 38.83
N ARG A 130 -42.40 48.62 37.95
CA ARG A 130 -41.17 47.83 37.90
C ARG A 130 -40.01 48.79 37.59
N PRO A 131 -38.83 48.65 38.22
CA PRO A 131 -37.67 49.42 37.81
C PRO A 131 -37.41 49.16 36.32
N ALA A 132 -36.95 50.21 35.61
CA ALA A 132 -36.60 50.07 34.20
C ALA A 132 -35.57 48.94 34.04
N GLY A 133 -35.85 48.01 33.13
CA GLY A 133 -34.91 46.94 32.81
C GLY A 133 -33.57 47.50 32.35
N ALA A 134 -32.48 46.79 32.62
CA ALA A 134 -31.17 47.16 32.13
C ALA A 134 -31.22 47.35 30.60
N PHE A 135 -30.55 48.38 30.11
CA PHE A 135 -30.64 48.79 28.71
C PHE A 135 -30.07 47.73 27.74
N LEU A 136 -29.15 46.91 28.26
CA LEU A 136 -28.54 45.73 27.65
C LEU A 136 -28.67 44.58 28.66
N ASP A 137 -28.76 43.34 28.18
CA ASP A 137 -28.88 42.16 29.05
C ASP A 137 -27.59 41.87 29.84
N ASP A 138 -26.44 42.27 29.28
CA ASP A 138 -25.10 42.13 29.84
C ASP A 138 -24.27 43.42 29.67
N PRO A 139 -23.20 43.62 30.46
CA PRO A 139 -22.28 44.73 30.25
C PRO A 139 -21.45 44.54 28.97
N ILE A 140 -21.49 45.53 28.08
CA ILE A 140 -20.48 45.65 27.01
C ILE A 140 -19.14 46.02 27.67
N THR A 141 -18.11 45.22 27.43
CA THR A 141 -16.74 45.46 27.90
C THR A 141 -15.84 45.78 26.72
N GLY A 142 -14.72 46.47 26.92
CA GLY A 142 -13.83 46.77 25.80
C GLY A 142 -12.57 47.54 26.17
N LYS A 143 -11.76 47.78 25.13
CA LYS A 143 -10.53 48.58 25.14
C LYS A 143 -10.52 49.47 23.88
N ASN A 144 -9.98 50.66 23.98
CA ASN A 144 -9.76 51.57 22.86
C ASN A 144 -8.38 52.23 23.04
N THR A 145 -7.71 52.59 21.93
CA THR A 145 -6.34 53.11 21.99
C THR A 145 -6.29 54.65 21.96
N ASP A 146 -7.29 55.28 21.35
CA ASP A 146 -7.37 56.73 21.15
C ASP A 146 -8.58 57.31 21.89
N SER A 147 -9.75 57.36 21.24
CA SER A 147 -10.89 58.16 21.68
C SER A 147 -12.17 57.36 21.77
N LEU A 148 -12.98 57.64 22.80
CA LEU A 148 -14.32 57.11 22.98
C LEU A 148 -15.26 58.26 23.36
N VAL A 149 -16.29 58.49 22.54
CA VAL A 149 -17.15 59.67 22.61
C VAL A 149 -18.61 59.24 22.85
N TYR A 150 -19.21 59.73 23.93
CA TYR A 150 -20.61 59.51 24.26
C TYR A 150 -21.47 60.70 23.82
N ASP A 151 -22.28 60.53 22.77
CA ASP A 151 -23.39 61.44 22.49
C ASP A 151 -24.61 60.99 23.30
N VAL A 152 -24.74 61.56 24.50
CA VAL A 152 -25.84 61.25 25.42
C VAL A 152 -27.21 61.73 24.91
N ARG A 153 -27.25 62.73 24.00
CA ARG A 153 -28.51 63.24 23.43
C ARG A 153 -29.08 62.29 22.39
N ASN A 154 -28.23 61.81 21.49
CA ASN A 154 -28.61 60.86 20.44
C ASN A 154 -28.46 59.38 20.85
N LYS A 155 -28.00 59.11 22.08
CA LYS A 155 -27.70 57.77 22.62
C LYS A 155 -26.68 56.99 21.77
N LEU A 156 -25.70 57.67 21.20
CA LEU A 156 -24.66 57.07 20.35
C LEU A 156 -23.33 57.00 21.10
N VAL A 157 -22.62 55.88 20.99
CA VAL A 157 -21.25 55.72 21.48
C VAL A 157 -20.32 55.48 20.29
N TYR A 158 -19.32 56.34 20.14
CA TYR A 158 -18.32 56.26 19.08
C TYR A 158 -16.98 55.82 19.66
N ILE A 159 -16.27 54.93 18.98
CA ILE A 159 -14.96 54.41 19.36
C ILE A 159 -14.03 54.56 18.15
N TYR A 160 -12.88 55.18 18.36
CA TYR A 160 -11.90 55.52 17.32
C TYR A 160 -10.54 54.87 17.59
N ASN A 161 -9.86 54.45 16.52
CA ASN A 161 -8.54 53.82 16.42
C ASN A 161 -8.33 52.64 17.39
N LYS A 162 -8.32 51.42 16.83
CA LYS A 162 -8.19 50.14 17.55
C LYS A 162 -9.11 50.03 18.76
N GLY A 163 -10.41 50.05 18.49
CA GLY A 163 -11.42 49.59 19.43
C GLY A 163 -11.49 48.06 19.42
N ASP A 164 -11.67 47.47 20.60
CA ASP A 164 -11.83 46.04 20.87
C ASP A 164 -13.01 45.91 21.86
N VAL A 165 -14.15 45.40 21.40
CA VAL A 165 -15.44 45.41 22.12
C VAL A 165 -15.98 44.00 22.25
N THR A 166 -16.27 43.58 23.48
CA THR A 166 -16.77 42.24 23.84
C THR A 166 -18.16 42.32 24.48
N TYR A 167 -19.09 41.54 23.95
CA TYR A 167 -20.45 41.37 24.48
C TYR A 167 -20.84 39.90 24.45
N GLN A 168 -21.13 39.32 25.61
CA GLN A 168 -21.36 37.88 25.78
C GLN A 168 -20.23 37.06 25.12
N ASN A 169 -20.58 36.15 24.20
CA ASN A 169 -19.64 35.29 23.47
C ASN A 169 -19.16 35.90 22.13
N SER A 170 -19.33 37.21 21.94
CA SER A 170 -18.95 37.94 20.72
C SER A 170 -17.90 39.00 21.02
N ASN A 171 -16.85 39.09 20.19
CA ASN A 171 -15.81 40.11 20.29
C ASN A 171 -15.57 40.74 18.89
N LEU A 172 -15.54 42.07 18.84
CA LEU A 172 -15.43 42.88 17.63
C LEU A 172 -14.28 43.87 17.75
N LYS A 173 -13.35 43.83 16.80
CA LYS A 173 -12.21 44.76 16.70
C LYS A 173 -12.30 45.56 15.41
N ALA A 174 -12.16 46.88 15.50
CA ALA A 174 -12.20 47.79 14.36
C ALA A 174 -11.53 49.14 14.68
N ASP A 175 -11.11 49.87 13.65
CA ASP A 175 -10.59 51.24 13.81
C ASP A 175 -11.70 52.29 13.95
N TYR A 176 -12.93 51.98 13.56
CA TYR A 176 -14.11 52.75 13.93
C TYR A 176 -15.25 51.83 14.36
N MET A 177 -15.90 52.16 15.48
CA MET A 177 -17.21 51.62 15.86
C MET A 177 -18.16 52.73 16.27
N ARG A 178 -19.44 52.58 15.88
CA ARG A 178 -20.58 53.34 16.39
C ARG A 178 -21.59 52.35 16.94
N ILE A 179 -21.80 52.38 18.25
CA ILE A 179 -22.87 51.66 18.94
C ILE A 179 -24.03 52.65 19.07
N ASP A 180 -25.07 52.44 18.26
CA ASP A 180 -26.38 53.03 18.51
C ASP A 180 -27.05 52.22 19.61
N MET A 181 -27.27 52.86 20.76
CA MET A 181 -27.91 52.22 21.90
C MET A 181 -29.41 52.02 21.62
N ASP A 182 -30.13 53.04 21.14
CA ASP A 182 -31.60 53.02 21.01
C ASP A 182 -32.10 51.93 20.06
N SER A 183 -31.42 51.76 18.92
CA SER A 183 -31.71 50.67 17.97
C SER A 183 -30.89 49.40 18.25
N LYS A 184 -30.02 49.41 19.28
CA LYS A 184 -29.06 48.36 19.65
C LYS A 184 -28.25 47.85 18.45
N MET A 185 -27.79 48.78 17.60
CA MET A 185 -27.01 48.48 16.39
C MET A 185 -25.54 48.87 16.56
N VAL A 186 -24.66 47.89 16.48
CA VAL A 186 -23.21 48.08 16.38
C VAL A 186 -22.83 48.17 14.91
N TYR A 187 -22.35 49.33 14.47
CA TYR A 187 -21.78 49.55 13.14
C TYR A 187 -20.26 49.73 13.24
N ALA A 188 -19.48 48.99 12.44
CA ALA A 188 -18.03 49.07 12.44
C ALA A 188 -17.45 49.01 11.02
N TYR A 189 -16.33 49.71 10.81
CA TYR A 189 -15.59 49.73 9.55
C TYR A 189 -14.09 49.96 9.76
N GLY A 190 -13.29 49.63 8.73
CA GLY A 190 -11.84 49.75 8.73
C GLY A 190 -11.30 51.11 8.27
N LYS A 191 -10.02 51.39 8.49
CA LYS A 191 -9.42 52.66 8.09
C LYS A 191 -9.07 52.67 6.58
N PRO A 192 -9.64 53.59 5.76
CA PRO A 192 -9.13 53.85 4.41
C PRO A 192 -7.80 54.62 4.47
N ASP A 193 -6.89 54.38 3.52
CA ASP A 193 -5.70 55.22 3.38
C ASP A 193 -6.07 56.58 2.75
N THR A 194 -5.29 57.61 3.06
CA THR A 194 -5.52 59.00 2.66
C THR A 194 -4.68 59.45 1.46
N LEU A 195 -3.85 58.57 0.88
CA LEU A 195 -3.21 58.78 -0.42
C LEU A 195 -3.64 57.68 -1.43
N ASP A 196 -3.89 58.10 -2.67
CA ASP A 196 -4.02 57.27 -3.88
C ASP A 196 -4.85 55.97 -3.79
N GLY A 197 -6.10 56.11 -3.32
CA GLY A 197 -7.24 55.36 -3.88
C GLY A 197 -7.19 53.83 -3.79
N LYS A 198 -6.50 53.28 -2.80
CA LYS A 198 -6.41 51.84 -2.53
C LYS A 198 -7.20 51.40 -1.30
N ASP A 199 -7.41 50.09 -1.21
CA ASP A 199 -8.30 49.47 -0.25
C ASP A 199 -7.92 49.66 1.23
N ILE A 200 -8.91 49.42 2.08
CA ILE A 200 -8.89 49.56 3.53
C ILE A 200 -7.69 48.83 4.15
N VAL A 201 -6.85 49.57 4.90
CA VAL A 201 -5.60 49.08 5.50
C VAL A 201 -5.86 48.07 6.64
N THR A 202 -7.03 48.18 7.27
CA THR A 202 -7.40 47.41 8.48
C THR A 202 -8.83 46.89 8.40
N LYS A 203 -9.03 45.67 7.88
CA LYS A 203 -10.36 45.02 7.88
C LYS A 203 -10.79 44.67 9.34
N PRO A 204 -11.96 45.12 9.83
CA PRO A 204 -12.54 44.65 11.09
C PRO A 204 -12.49 43.13 11.28
N GLU A 205 -12.31 42.69 12.53
CA GLU A 205 -12.33 41.29 12.96
C GLU A 205 -13.50 41.07 13.92
N PHE A 206 -14.39 40.14 13.60
CA PHE A 206 -15.50 39.73 14.46
C PHE A 206 -15.35 38.26 14.80
N THR A 207 -15.44 37.92 16.08
CA THR A 207 -15.32 36.56 16.60
C THR A 207 -16.59 36.23 17.39
N GLU A 208 -17.17 35.06 17.12
CA GLU A 208 -18.39 34.59 17.79
C GLU A 208 -18.23 33.09 18.09
N GLY A 209 -18.04 32.76 19.38
CA GLY A 209 -17.71 31.39 19.81
C GLY A 209 -16.36 30.91 19.26
N SER A 210 -16.39 30.05 18.25
CA SER A 210 -15.20 29.46 17.60
C SER A 210 -15.00 29.90 16.14
N ALA A 211 -15.74 30.90 15.67
CA ALA A 211 -15.66 31.39 14.29
C ALA A 211 -15.14 32.82 14.25
N THR A 212 -14.15 33.07 13.39
CA THR A 212 -13.56 34.39 13.11
C THR A 212 -13.97 34.85 11.72
N TYR A 213 -14.36 36.11 11.60
CA TYR A 213 -14.81 36.77 10.38
C TYR A 213 -13.99 38.04 10.17
N GLN A 214 -13.37 38.20 9.00
CA GLN A 214 -12.77 39.46 8.58
C GLN A 214 -13.62 40.09 7.47
N MET A 215 -13.93 41.38 7.59
CA MET A 215 -14.79 42.10 6.65
C MET A 215 -14.48 43.59 6.60
N ASP A 216 -14.92 44.27 5.53
CA ASP A 216 -14.71 45.72 5.36
C ASP A 216 -15.65 46.55 6.24
N THR A 217 -16.92 46.13 6.34
CA THR A 217 -17.94 46.75 7.20
C THR A 217 -18.89 45.72 7.80
N ILE A 218 -19.31 45.92 9.05
CA ILE A 218 -20.33 45.12 9.74
C ILE A 218 -21.38 46.02 10.40
N THR A 219 -22.65 45.63 10.29
CA THR A 219 -23.78 46.16 11.06
C THR A 219 -24.42 44.97 11.80
N TYR A 220 -24.27 44.90 13.11
CA TYR A 220 -24.82 43.85 13.98
C TYR A 220 -25.92 44.43 14.88
N ASN A 221 -27.08 43.78 14.96
CA ASN A 221 -28.15 44.16 15.90
C ASN A 221 -28.20 43.16 17.07
N LEU A 222 -28.02 43.67 18.29
CA LEU A 222 -27.79 42.85 19.49
C LEU A 222 -29.00 41.98 19.86
N ASP A 223 -30.22 42.54 19.82
CA ASP A 223 -31.45 41.82 20.18
C ASP A 223 -31.79 40.71 19.17
N SER A 224 -31.79 41.02 17.87
CA SER A 224 -32.22 40.06 16.85
C SER A 224 -31.11 39.14 16.35
N LYS A 225 -29.85 39.36 16.77
CA LYS A 225 -28.65 38.59 16.40
C LYS A 225 -28.42 38.49 14.88
N LYS A 226 -28.97 39.45 14.14
CA LYS A 226 -28.82 39.61 12.68
C LYS A 226 -27.62 40.50 12.39
N ALA A 227 -26.79 40.08 11.45
CA ALA A 227 -25.69 40.91 10.93
C ALA A 227 -25.89 41.16 9.43
N LYS A 228 -25.62 42.40 8.99
CA LYS A 228 -25.33 42.71 7.59
C LYS A 228 -23.85 43.04 7.48
N ILE A 229 -23.15 42.37 6.59
CA ILE A 229 -21.70 42.43 6.43
C ILE A 229 -21.40 42.72 4.95
N LYS A 230 -20.38 43.52 4.66
CA LYS A 230 -19.84 43.69 3.30
C LYS A 230 -18.41 43.19 3.22
N GLY A 231 -18.06 42.54 2.10
CA GLY A 231 -16.70 42.12 1.81
C GLY A 231 -16.11 41.16 2.85
N VAL A 232 -16.85 40.10 3.19
CA VAL A 232 -16.40 39.11 4.18
C VAL A 232 -15.68 37.94 3.51
N ALA A 233 -14.54 37.52 4.06
CA ALA A 233 -13.88 36.27 3.68
C ALA A 233 -14.06 35.23 4.80
N THR A 234 -14.48 34.02 4.44
CA THR A 234 -14.72 32.92 5.39
C THR A 234 -14.18 31.59 4.84
N GLN A 235 -13.45 30.84 5.64
CA GLN A 235 -13.03 29.48 5.28
C GLN A 235 -14.10 28.46 5.70
N GLN A 236 -14.45 27.53 4.81
CA GLN A 236 -15.44 26.49 5.05
C GLN A 236 -15.04 25.19 4.34
N GLY A 237 -14.53 24.23 5.11
CA GLY A 237 -13.87 23.04 4.57
C GLY A 237 -12.58 23.40 3.83
N ASP A 238 -12.31 22.73 2.71
CA ASP A 238 -11.15 22.99 1.85
C ASP A 238 -11.25 24.31 1.03
N GLY A 239 -12.35 25.06 1.18
CA GLY A 239 -12.64 26.24 0.36
C GLY A 239 -12.78 27.55 1.14
N TRP A 240 -12.53 28.65 0.45
CA TRP A 240 -12.82 30.01 0.86
C TRP A 240 -14.07 30.51 0.16
N LEU A 241 -14.97 31.11 0.94
CA LEU A 241 -16.16 31.79 0.47
C LEU A 241 -16.03 33.27 0.82
N VAL A 242 -15.95 34.10 -0.23
CA VAL A 242 -15.84 35.55 -0.15
C VAL A 242 -17.17 36.17 -0.59
N GLY A 243 -17.84 36.89 0.30
CA GLY A 243 -19.19 37.44 0.05
C GLY A 243 -19.20 38.97 -0.02
N GLY A 244 -19.61 39.53 -1.16
CA GLY A 244 -19.71 40.98 -1.35
C GLY A 244 -20.78 41.63 -0.45
N SER A 245 -21.99 41.05 -0.41
CA SER A 245 -23.10 41.44 0.46
C SER A 245 -23.59 40.21 1.23
N VAL A 246 -23.48 40.23 2.56
CA VAL A 246 -23.78 39.06 3.41
C VAL A 246 -24.76 39.41 4.52
N LYS A 247 -25.70 38.50 4.79
CA LYS A 247 -26.74 38.63 5.81
C LYS A 247 -26.82 37.36 6.67
N LYS A 248 -26.30 37.44 7.89
CA LYS A 248 -26.48 36.41 8.94
C LYS A 248 -27.87 36.52 9.53
N MET A 249 -28.51 35.37 9.69
CA MET A 249 -29.84 35.19 10.29
C MET A 249 -29.71 34.62 11.72
N PRO A 250 -30.77 34.69 12.56
CA PRO A 250 -30.70 34.30 13.97
C PRO A 250 -30.45 32.80 14.19
N ASP A 251 -30.77 31.96 13.20
CA ASP A 251 -30.49 30.53 13.12
C ASP A 251 -29.06 30.20 12.65
N ASN A 252 -28.19 31.21 12.58
CA ASN A 252 -26.85 31.17 12.01
C ASN A 252 -26.79 30.78 10.52
N THR A 253 -27.91 30.81 9.80
CA THR A 253 -27.93 30.70 8.33
C THR A 253 -27.35 31.98 7.72
N ILE A 254 -26.48 31.83 6.73
CA ILE A 254 -25.80 32.95 6.06
C ILE A 254 -26.32 33.06 4.62
N ASN A 255 -26.94 34.18 4.28
CA ASN A 255 -27.37 34.49 2.92
C ASN A 255 -26.37 35.47 2.29
N ILE A 256 -26.04 35.26 1.03
CA ILE A 256 -24.89 35.85 0.35
C ILE A 256 -25.31 36.30 -1.04
N GLU A 257 -24.91 37.50 -1.42
CA GLU A 257 -25.25 38.17 -2.68
C GLU A 257 -23.94 38.67 -3.30
N HIS A 258 -23.71 38.30 -4.56
CA HIS A 258 -22.40 38.40 -5.23
C HIS A 258 -21.28 37.73 -4.42
N GLY A 259 -21.33 36.40 -4.31
CA GLY A 259 -20.31 35.60 -3.65
C GLY A 259 -19.30 35.00 -4.63
N LYS A 260 -18.03 34.92 -4.25
CA LYS A 260 -17.01 34.08 -4.89
C LYS A 260 -16.78 32.84 -4.01
N TYR A 261 -16.77 31.63 -4.59
CA TYR A 261 -16.27 30.42 -3.91
C TYR A 261 -15.02 29.89 -4.62
N THR A 262 -13.95 29.66 -3.88
CA THR A 262 -12.66 29.21 -4.40
C THR A 262 -11.99 28.24 -3.43
N THR A 263 -10.98 27.50 -3.88
CA THR A 263 -10.06 26.76 -3.00
C THR A 263 -8.65 27.34 -3.07
N CYS A 264 -8.55 28.63 -3.41
CA CYS A 264 -7.35 29.45 -3.39
C CYS A 264 -7.26 30.22 -2.06
N ASP A 265 -6.08 30.21 -1.43
CA ASP A 265 -5.79 30.98 -0.21
C ASP A 265 -5.55 32.47 -0.48
N HIS A 266 -5.14 32.85 -1.69
CA HIS A 266 -5.23 34.23 -2.19
C HIS A 266 -6.71 34.59 -2.40
N THR A 267 -7.36 35.12 -1.37
CA THR A 267 -8.80 35.41 -1.35
C THR A 267 -9.19 36.69 -2.09
N ASP A 268 -8.31 37.70 -2.15
CA ASP A 268 -8.58 38.96 -2.85
C ASP A 268 -8.52 38.77 -4.39
N HIS A 269 -7.46 38.12 -4.90
CA HIS A 269 -7.31 37.70 -6.31
C HIS A 269 -7.07 36.18 -6.43
N PRO A 270 -8.14 35.36 -6.38
CA PRO A 270 -8.02 33.91 -6.54
C PRO A 270 -7.94 33.51 -8.02
N HIS A 271 -6.93 32.70 -8.37
CA HIS A 271 -6.68 32.14 -9.72
C HIS A 271 -7.93 31.55 -10.42
N PHE A 272 -8.89 31.06 -9.64
CA PHE A 272 -10.21 30.68 -10.13
C PHE A 272 -11.26 30.84 -9.01
N TYR A 273 -12.50 31.09 -9.38
CA TYR A 273 -13.63 31.08 -8.46
C TYR A 273 -14.96 30.80 -9.15
N LEU A 274 -15.89 30.17 -8.45
CA LEU A 274 -17.30 30.12 -8.84
C LEU A 274 -17.96 31.43 -8.40
N ALA A 275 -18.38 32.25 -9.37
CA ALA A 275 -19.11 33.48 -9.14
C ALA A 275 -20.61 33.16 -8.95
N MET A 276 -21.09 33.24 -7.71
CA MET A 276 -22.47 32.94 -7.31
C MET A 276 -23.27 34.25 -7.22
N THR A 277 -24.34 34.37 -8.02
CA THR A 277 -25.23 35.54 -7.94
C THR A 277 -25.87 35.68 -6.56
N LYS A 278 -26.41 34.58 -6.02
CA LYS A 278 -27.00 34.46 -4.69
C LYS A 278 -26.71 33.07 -4.12
N ALA A 279 -26.28 32.99 -2.85
CA ALA A 279 -26.06 31.73 -2.14
C ALA A 279 -26.64 31.76 -0.72
N LYS A 280 -26.97 30.58 -0.20
CA LYS A 280 -27.49 30.34 1.14
C LYS A 280 -26.73 29.19 1.78
N VAL A 281 -25.88 29.53 2.75
CA VAL A 281 -25.06 28.59 3.53
C VAL A 281 -25.83 28.23 4.81
N ILE A 282 -26.07 26.94 5.02
CA ILE A 282 -26.61 26.39 6.27
C ILE A 282 -25.45 25.59 6.91
N PRO A 283 -24.79 26.13 7.97
CA PRO A 283 -23.64 25.50 8.59
C PRO A 283 -23.88 24.04 8.99
N GLY A 284 -22.88 23.17 8.75
CA GLY A 284 -22.96 21.73 9.07
C GLY A 284 -24.00 20.93 8.27
N LYS A 285 -24.60 21.51 7.22
CA LYS A 285 -25.60 20.83 6.38
C LYS A 285 -25.35 20.99 4.88
N LYS A 286 -25.48 22.20 4.32
CA LYS A 286 -25.44 22.44 2.86
C LYS A 286 -25.24 23.91 2.48
N VAL A 287 -24.61 24.14 1.32
CA VAL A 287 -24.72 25.39 0.56
C VAL A 287 -25.71 25.16 -0.59
N ILE A 288 -26.58 26.13 -0.81
CA ILE A 288 -27.43 26.24 -2.01
C ILE A 288 -27.01 27.52 -2.72
N THR A 289 -26.66 27.46 -4.01
CA THR A 289 -26.47 28.64 -4.86
C THR A 289 -27.55 28.69 -5.92
N GLY A 290 -28.04 29.90 -6.23
CA GLY A 290 -28.70 30.17 -7.50
C GLY A 290 -27.68 30.22 -8.65
N PRO A 291 -28.01 30.90 -9.77
CA PRO A 291 -27.16 30.94 -10.95
C PRO A 291 -25.71 31.33 -10.62
N ALA A 292 -24.78 30.47 -11.01
CA ALA A 292 -23.36 30.60 -10.72
C ALA A 292 -22.52 30.16 -11.91
N TYR A 293 -21.42 30.85 -12.20
CA TYR A 293 -20.55 30.56 -13.34
C TYR A 293 -19.08 30.54 -12.91
N LEU A 294 -18.26 29.75 -13.61
CA LEU A 294 -16.83 29.70 -13.37
C LEU A 294 -16.14 30.97 -13.87
N VAL A 295 -15.21 31.50 -13.08
CA VAL A 295 -14.27 32.55 -13.45
C VAL A 295 -12.85 32.00 -13.24
N MET A 296 -11.94 32.27 -14.17
CA MET A 296 -10.54 31.82 -14.15
C MET A 296 -9.65 32.97 -14.58
N GLU A 297 -8.66 33.34 -13.75
CA GLU A 297 -7.82 34.53 -13.93
C GLU A 297 -8.66 35.80 -14.24
N ASP A 298 -9.71 36.01 -13.45
CA ASP A 298 -10.78 37.03 -13.61
C ASP A 298 -11.54 37.01 -14.97
N VAL A 299 -11.30 36.04 -15.87
CA VAL A 299 -12.08 35.82 -17.11
C VAL A 299 -13.34 34.97 -16.84
N PRO A 300 -14.56 35.48 -17.10
CA PRO A 300 -15.80 34.74 -16.83
C PRO A 300 -16.17 33.75 -17.94
N ILE A 301 -16.37 32.49 -17.57
CA ILE A 301 -16.63 31.36 -18.48
C ILE A 301 -18.12 31.01 -18.43
N TYR A 302 -18.96 31.88 -19.00
CA TYR A 302 -20.43 31.80 -18.89
C TYR A 302 -21.06 30.50 -19.40
N PHE A 303 -20.41 29.77 -20.32
CA PHE A 303 -20.93 28.49 -20.81
C PHE A 303 -20.84 27.34 -19.78
N LEU A 304 -20.01 27.50 -18.74
CA LEU A 304 -19.94 26.61 -17.56
C LEU A 304 -20.80 27.17 -16.40
N GLY A 305 -22.02 27.60 -16.74
CA GLY A 305 -23.02 28.10 -15.81
C GLY A 305 -23.85 26.99 -15.17
N ILE A 306 -23.85 26.94 -13.84
CA ILE A 306 -24.75 26.11 -13.01
C ILE A 306 -26.01 26.95 -12.71
N PRO A 307 -27.22 26.52 -13.13
CA PRO A 307 -28.44 27.31 -12.92
C PRO A 307 -28.92 27.33 -11.46
N GLU A 308 -28.80 26.21 -10.76
CA GLU A 308 -28.91 26.09 -9.30
C GLU A 308 -27.94 25.00 -8.83
N GLY A 309 -27.14 25.27 -7.80
CA GLY A 309 -26.08 24.39 -7.32
C GLY A 309 -26.28 23.97 -5.87
N PHE A 310 -26.08 22.68 -5.59
CA PHE A 310 -26.23 22.08 -4.27
C PHE A 310 -24.91 21.44 -3.82
N PHE A 311 -24.30 21.98 -2.75
CA PHE A 311 -23.03 21.49 -2.23
C PHE A 311 -23.19 21.01 -0.77
N PRO A 312 -23.06 19.72 -0.46
CA PRO A 312 -23.07 19.23 0.92
C PRO A 312 -21.75 19.56 1.63
N ILE A 313 -21.83 20.05 2.87
CA ILE A 313 -20.64 20.51 3.63
C ILE A 313 -20.02 19.36 4.47
N ASN A 314 -20.65 18.19 4.50
CA ASN A 314 -20.35 17.16 5.50
C ASN A 314 -19.31 16.15 4.97
N MET A 315 -18.15 16.08 5.63
CA MET A 315 -16.95 15.29 5.26
C MET A 315 -17.10 13.75 5.33
N GLY A 316 -18.32 13.22 5.34
CA GLY A 316 -18.58 11.77 5.40
C GLY A 316 -18.87 11.21 4.00
N PRO A 317 -18.45 9.96 3.69
CA PRO A 317 -18.85 9.33 2.44
C PRO A 317 -20.37 9.20 2.40
N LYS A 318 -20.98 9.50 1.24
CA LYS A 318 -22.41 9.34 0.99
C LYS A 318 -22.64 8.67 -0.36
N SER A 319 -23.74 7.92 -0.46
CA SER A 319 -24.22 7.43 -1.75
C SER A 319 -24.55 8.58 -2.71
N GLY A 320 -24.26 8.40 -4.01
CA GLY A 320 -24.44 9.45 -5.02
C GLY A 320 -24.13 8.99 -6.44
N LEU A 321 -24.53 9.79 -7.43
CA LEU A 321 -24.20 9.57 -8.84
C LEU A 321 -22.70 9.81 -9.06
N LEU A 322 -22.07 8.93 -9.83
CA LEU A 322 -20.70 9.11 -10.32
C LEU A 322 -20.74 9.75 -11.70
N MET A 323 -20.12 10.92 -11.83
CA MET A 323 -20.05 11.66 -13.09
C MET A 323 -19.24 10.89 -14.13
N PRO A 324 -19.70 10.85 -15.39
CA PRO A 324 -19.02 10.13 -16.45
C PRO A 324 -17.75 10.83 -16.94
N THR A 325 -16.82 10.06 -17.46
CA THR A 325 -15.71 10.53 -18.29
C THR A 325 -16.08 10.44 -19.76
N TYR A 326 -16.01 11.55 -20.49
CA TYR A 326 -16.22 11.58 -21.94
C TYR A 326 -14.88 11.66 -22.68
N GLY A 327 -14.83 11.18 -23.91
CA GLY A 327 -13.62 11.22 -24.73
C GLY A 327 -13.79 10.51 -26.07
N GLU A 328 -12.67 10.24 -26.72
CA GLU A 328 -12.60 9.61 -28.04
C GLU A 328 -11.48 8.56 -28.05
N GLU A 329 -11.72 7.45 -28.75
CA GLU A 329 -10.74 6.40 -28.98
C GLU A 329 -10.91 5.93 -30.43
N TYR A 330 -9.91 6.10 -31.29
CA TYR A 330 -10.00 5.87 -32.75
C TYR A 330 -10.57 4.48 -33.09
N SER A 331 -10.13 3.45 -32.35
CA SER A 331 -10.59 2.07 -32.55
C SER A 331 -12.02 1.76 -32.06
N LYS A 332 -12.66 2.65 -31.26
CA LYS A 332 -13.97 2.42 -30.64
C LYS A 332 -14.97 3.59 -30.79
N GLY A 333 -14.53 4.72 -31.34
CA GLY A 333 -15.28 5.97 -31.46
C GLY A 333 -15.33 6.79 -30.17
N PHE A 334 -16.24 7.75 -30.13
CA PHE A 334 -16.52 8.54 -28.92
C PHE A 334 -17.06 7.65 -27.80
N PHE A 335 -16.71 7.98 -26.56
CA PHE A 335 -17.12 7.22 -25.40
C PHE A 335 -17.71 8.10 -24.29
N LEU A 336 -18.62 7.48 -23.53
CA LEU A 336 -19.07 7.96 -22.23
C LEU A 336 -18.87 6.80 -21.24
N ARG A 337 -17.90 6.96 -20.34
CA ARG A 337 -17.41 5.93 -19.40
C ARG A 337 -17.62 6.38 -17.97
N ASP A 338 -17.34 5.50 -17.01
CA ASP A 338 -17.47 5.72 -15.56
C ASP A 338 -18.86 6.13 -15.01
N LEU A 339 -19.88 6.34 -15.87
CA LEU A 339 -21.25 6.68 -15.46
C LEU A 339 -21.76 5.64 -14.48
N GLY A 340 -22.13 6.06 -13.27
CA GLY A 340 -22.40 5.07 -12.24
C GLY A 340 -23.11 5.61 -11.01
N TYR A 341 -23.24 4.74 -10.02
CA TYR A 341 -23.72 5.09 -8.70
C TYR A 341 -22.80 4.50 -7.64
N TYR A 342 -22.45 5.32 -6.67
CA TYR A 342 -21.69 4.94 -5.49
C TYR A 342 -22.66 4.67 -4.34
N PHE A 343 -22.54 3.52 -3.71
CA PHE A 343 -23.34 3.08 -2.57
C PHE A 343 -22.45 3.01 -1.33
N THR A 344 -22.82 3.70 -0.25
CA THR A 344 -22.18 3.55 1.06
C THR A 344 -22.89 2.47 1.87
N LEU A 345 -22.27 1.30 2.01
CA LEU A 345 -22.82 0.12 2.68
C LEU A 345 -22.46 0.14 4.18
N GLY A 346 -22.87 1.23 4.84
CA GLY A 346 -22.48 1.57 6.21
C GLY A 346 -21.03 2.04 6.33
N GLU A 347 -20.49 2.01 7.55
CA GLU A 347 -19.12 2.47 7.85
C GLU A 347 -18.00 1.54 7.34
N TYR A 348 -18.33 0.29 7.02
CA TYR A 348 -17.35 -0.79 6.82
C TYR A 348 -17.17 -1.23 5.36
N ALA A 349 -18.02 -0.75 4.43
CA ALA A 349 -17.95 -1.10 3.03
C ALA A 349 -18.51 0.00 2.10
N ASP A 350 -17.93 0.12 0.92
CA ASP A 350 -18.49 0.86 -0.21
C ASP A 350 -18.74 -0.05 -1.42
N LEU A 351 -19.47 0.46 -2.41
CA LEU A 351 -19.64 -0.17 -3.72
C LEU A 351 -19.88 0.91 -4.79
N ALA A 352 -18.93 1.10 -5.70
CA ALA A 352 -19.13 1.82 -6.94
C ALA A 352 -19.57 0.83 -8.04
N VAL A 353 -20.74 1.04 -8.63
CA VAL A 353 -21.16 0.37 -9.88
C VAL A 353 -21.09 1.39 -11.00
N ARG A 354 -20.38 1.09 -12.08
CA ARG A 354 -20.18 1.97 -13.25
C ARG A 354 -20.44 1.22 -14.56
N GLY A 355 -20.91 1.94 -15.56
CA GLY A 355 -21.02 1.50 -16.95
C GLY A 355 -20.32 2.48 -17.90
N GLY A 356 -20.01 2.00 -19.09
CA GLY A 356 -19.51 2.83 -20.17
C GLY A 356 -19.93 2.30 -21.54
N PHE A 357 -20.16 3.20 -22.49
CA PHE A 357 -20.50 2.86 -23.87
C PHE A 357 -19.68 3.67 -24.86
N TYR A 358 -19.53 3.11 -26.05
CA TYR A 358 -18.72 3.64 -27.15
C TYR A 358 -19.56 3.68 -28.43
N THR A 359 -19.37 4.67 -29.30
CA THR A 359 -20.22 4.85 -30.50
C THR A 359 -20.07 3.71 -31.52
N LEU A 360 -18.90 3.06 -31.64
CA LEU A 360 -18.74 1.84 -32.45
C LEU A 360 -19.28 0.57 -31.75
N GLY A 361 -20.15 0.75 -30.76
CA GLY A 361 -20.93 -0.32 -30.12
C GLY A 361 -20.15 -1.21 -29.16
N SER A 362 -18.94 -0.83 -28.76
CA SER A 362 -18.27 -1.40 -27.59
C SER A 362 -18.96 -0.94 -26.30
N TRP A 363 -18.87 -1.73 -25.22
CA TRP A 363 -19.35 -1.31 -23.90
C TRP A 363 -18.56 -1.97 -22.76
N GLU A 364 -18.59 -1.34 -21.59
CA GLU A 364 -17.96 -1.84 -20.37
C GLU A 364 -18.88 -1.67 -19.15
N ALA A 365 -18.62 -2.48 -18.13
CA ALA A 365 -19.24 -2.37 -16.82
C ALA A 365 -18.20 -2.73 -15.74
N SER A 366 -18.22 -2.03 -14.62
CA SER A 366 -17.37 -2.37 -13.47
C SER A 366 -18.11 -2.25 -12.14
N ALA A 367 -17.71 -3.08 -11.19
CA ALA A 367 -18.17 -3.08 -9.82
C ALA A 367 -16.94 -3.12 -8.90
N ALA A 368 -16.70 -2.02 -8.19
CA ALA A 368 -15.57 -1.86 -7.28
C ALA A 368 -16.07 -1.60 -5.86
N SER A 369 -15.71 -2.48 -4.92
CA SER A 369 -16.06 -2.40 -3.50
C SER A 369 -14.80 -2.45 -2.65
N ARG A 370 -14.69 -1.56 -1.68
CA ARG A 370 -13.65 -1.54 -0.65
C ARG A 370 -14.32 -1.82 0.69
N TYR A 371 -13.73 -2.71 1.49
CA TYR A 371 -14.28 -3.09 2.78
C TYR A 371 -13.19 -3.09 3.85
N ILE A 372 -13.45 -2.45 4.98
CA ILE A 372 -12.49 -2.28 6.08
C ILE A 372 -13.24 -2.43 7.40
N LYS A 373 -12.85 -3.43 8.20
CA LYS A 373 -13.28 -3.56 9.59
C LYS A 373 -12.05 -3.46 10.48
N ARG A 374 -11.93 -2.31 11.16
CA ARG A 374 -10.76 -1.92 11.97
C ARG A 374 -10.37 -3.04 12.95
N TYR A 375 -9.08 -3.36 13.01
CA TYR A 375 -8.52 -4.45 13.82
C TYR A 375 -9.05 -5.87 13.49
N LYS A 376 -9.67 -6.07 12.31
CA LYS A 376 -10.13 -7.39 11.85
C LYS A 376 -9.65 -7.74 10.45
N TYR A 377 -10.02 -6.96 9.44
CA TYR A 377 -9.64 -7.20 8.05
C TYR A 377 -9.81 -5.93 7.19
N SER A 378 -9.09 -5.88 6.09
CA SER A 378 -9.28 -4.92 5.00
C SER A 378 -9.12 -5.59 3.64
N GLY A 379 -9.75 -5.04 2.61
CA GLY A 379 -9.57 -5.51 1.25
C GLY A 379 -10.40 -4.75 0.23
N SER A 380 -10.24 -5.15 -1.03
CA SER A 380 -10.99 -4.63 -2.17
C SER A 380 -11.41 -5.76 -3.09
N PHE A 381 -12.58 -5.61 -3.70
CA PHE A 381 -13.09 -6.44 -4.79
C PHE A 381 -13.35 -5.52 -5.97
N ASN A 382 -12.78 -5.82 -7.13
CA ASN A 382 -12.96 -5.05 -8.36
C ASN A 382 -13.20 -6.03 -9.51
N MET A 383 -14.42 -6.01 -10.04
CA MET A 383 -14.81 -6.76 -11.22
C MET A 383 -14.97 -5.80 -12.39
N GLN A 384 -14.30 -6.11 -13.50
CA GLN A 384 -14.34 -5.37 -14.76
C GLN A 384 -14.82 -6.30 -15.86
N TYR A 385 -15.80 -5.87 -16.65
CA TYR A 385 -16.30 -6.56 -17.82
C TYR A 385 -16.30 -5.59 -19.01
N SER A 386 -15.88 -6.07 -20.18
CA SER A 386 -15.86 -5.27 -21.40
C SER A 386 -16.21 -6.12 -22.61
N ASN A 387 -16.99 -5.57 -23.52
CA ASN A 387 -17.39 -6.19 -24.76
C ASN A 387 -16.88 -5.31 -25.90
N VAL A 388 -15.69 -5.64 -26.39
CA VAL A 388 -14.96 -4.86 -27.39
C VAL A 388 -15.38 -5.31 -28.78
N LYS A 389 -15.63 -4.33 -29.65
CA LYS A 389 -15.82 -4.43 -31.09
C LYS A 389 -14.88 -3.45 -31.78
N THR A 390 -14.16 -3.89 -32.80
CA THR A 390 -13.35 -3.07 -33.73
C THR A 390 -13.51 -3.65 -35.16
N GLY A 391 -13.32 -2.83 -36.20
CA GLY A 391 -13.56 -3.19 -37.61
C GLY A 391 -15.05 -3.27 -38.00
N GLU A 392 -15.38 -3.25 -39.30
CA GLU A 392 -16.75 -3.52 -39.75
C GLU A 392 -17.04 -5.02 -39.90
N LYS A 393 -18.32 -5.39 -39.78
CA LYS A 393 -18.77 -6.80 -39.70
C LYS A 393 -18.75 -7.50 -41.06
N GLY A 394 -17.55 -7.78 -41.54
CA GLY A 394 -17.24 -8.45 -42.80
C GLY A 394 -15.78 -8.31 -43.22
N GLU A 395 -15.02 -7.42 -42.57
CA GLU A 395 -13.61 -7.14 -42.85
C GLU A 395 -12.68 -8.05 -42.03
N ASP A 396 -11.44 -8.23 -42.50
CA ASP A 396 -10.44 -9.12 -41.89
C ASP A 396 -9.94 -8.64 -40.50
N ASP A 397 -10.15 -7.36 -40.15
CA ASP A 397 -9.80 -6.78 -38.86
C ASP A 397 -10.93 -6.88 -37.81
N TYR A 398 -12.09 -7.43 -38.19
CA TYR A 398 -13.28 -7.50 -37.33
C TYR A 398 -13.05 -8.33 -36.06
N ILE A 399 -12.86 -7.66 -34.93
CA ILE A 399 -12.62 -8.30 -33.63
C ILE A 399 -13.79 -8.01 -32.70
N LYS A 400 -14.47 -9.09 -32.28
CA LYS A 400 -15.52 -9.06 -31.25
C LYS A 400 -15.13 -9.94 -30.06
N GLN A 401 -14.73 -9.33 -28.94
CA GLN A 401 -14.29 -10.05 -27.75
C GLN A 401 -15.02 -9.58 -26.48
N SER A 402 -15.53 -10.54 -25.71
CA SER A 402 -16.04 -10.29 -24.36
C SER A 402 -14.97 -10.65 -23.34
N ASN A 403 -14.32 -9.64 -22.78
CA ASN A 403 -13.26 -9.75 -21.79
C ASN A 403 -13.76 -9.45 -20.39
N PHE A 404 -13.15 -10.07 -19.38
CA PHE A 404 -13.39 -9.70 -17.99
C PHE A 404 -12.13 -9.85 -17.15
N ARG A 405 -12.11 -9.18 -16.00
CA ARG A 405 -11.09 -9.26 -14.96
C ARG A 405 -11.75 -9.23 -13.59
N ILE A 406 -11.29 -10.09 -12.69
CA ILE A 406 -11.69 -10.13 -11.29
C ILE A 406 -10.43 -9.95 -10.46
N GLN A 407 -10.38 -8.85 -9.73
CA GLN A 407 -9.33 -8.53 -8.76
C GLN A 407 -9.96 -8.61 -7.37
N TRP A 408 -9.40 -9.44 -6.48
CA TRP A 408 -9.83 -9.49 -5.09
C TRP A 408 -8.62 -9.54 -4.17
N THR A 409 -8.49 -8.49 -3.37
CA THR A 409 -7.51 -8.40 -2.29
C THR A 409 -8.21 -8.60 -0.95
N HIS A 410 -7.57 -9.35 -0.07
CA HIS A 410 -7.97 -9.50 1.33
C HIS A 410 -6.74 -9.61 2.22
N SER A 411 -6.74 -8.86 3.32
CA SER A 411 -5.72 -8.94 4.37
C SER A 411 -6.39 -8.96 5.74
N GLN A 412 -6.22 -10.05 6.46
CA GLN A 412 -6.62 -10.16 7.87
C GLN A 412 -5.56 -9.51 8.76
N ASP A 413 -5.97 -8.71 9.75
CA ASP A 413 -5.04 -8.18 10.76
C ASP A 413 -4.54 -9.36 11.63
N PRO A 414 -3.23 -9.63 11.73
CA PRO A 414 -2.70 -10.73 12.56
C PRO A 414 -3.06 -10.61 14.05
N LYS A 415 -3.46 -9.42 14.53
CA LYS A 415 -3.96 -9.19 15.89
C LYS A 415 -5.39 -9.68 16.08
N ALA A 416 -6.17 -9.80 15.00
CA ALA A 416 -7.57 -10.22 15.04
C ALA A 416 -7.73 -11.70 15.45
N ASN A 417 -6.80 -12.55 15.00
CA ASN A 417 -6.71 -13.95 15.36
C ASN A 417 -5.23 -14.35 15.52
N PRO A 418 -4.60 -14.16 16.70
CA PRO A 418 -3.19 -14.47 16.90
C PRO A 418 -2.82 -15.90 16.44
N GLY A 419 -1.76 -16.00 15.64
CA GLY A 419 -1.34 -17.26 15.02
C GLY A 419 -2.30 -17.79 13.94
N SER A 420 -3.20 -16.97 13.39
CA SER A 420 -3.98 -17.25 12.18
C SER A 420 -3.89 -16.05 11.25
N THR A 421 -3.56 -16.27 9.98
CA THR A 421 -3.69 -15.23 8.95
C THR A 421 -4.30 -15.80 7.69
N PHE A 422 -5.33 -15.13 7.19
CA PHE A 422 -5.91 -15.33 5.87
C PHE A 422 -5.58 -14.13 4.97
N SER A 423 -5.10 -14.40 3.76
CA SER A 423 -4.86 -13.39 2.73
C SER A 423 -5.26 -13.90 1.35
N ALA A 424 -5.78 -13.00 0.52
CA ALA A 424 -6.11 -13.25 -0.86
C ALA A 424 -5.53 -12.15 -1.75
N SER A 425 -4.99 -12.56 -2.89
CA SER A 425 -4.48 -11.72 -3.96
C SER A 425 -4.86 -12.36 -5.29
N VAL A 426 -6.16 -12.36 -5.58
CA VAL A 426 -6.72 -12.85 -6.84
C VAL A 426 -6.64 -11.74 -7.88
N ASN A 427 -6.09 -12.05 -9.05
CA ASN A 427 -6.10 -11.23 -10.25
C ASN A 427 -6.27 -12.20 -11.42
N PHE A 428 -7.52 -12.52 -11.74
CA PHE A 428 -7.91 -13.41 -12.85
C PHE A 428 -8.41 -12.54 -14.01
N ALA A 429 -8.01 -12.82 -15.25
CA ALA A 429 -8.45 -12.06 -16.42
C ALA A 429 -8.51 -12.96 -17.66
N THR A 430 -9.40 -12.69 -18.60
CA THR A 430 -9.40 -13.40 -19.90
C THR A 430 -8.11 -13.12 -20.66
N SER A 431 -7.64 -14.07 -21.50
CA SER A 431 -6.43 -13.87 -22.32
C SER A 431 -6.47 -12.59 -23.18
N GLY A 432 -7.67 -12.13 -23.57
CA GLY A 432 -7.88 -10.90 -24.33
C GLY A 432 -7.89 -9.61 -23.49
N TYR A 433 -8.08 -9.66 -22.17
CA TYR A 433 -8.25 -8.45 -21.35
C TYR A 433 -7.06 -7.49 -21.47
N SER A 434 -5.84 -7.99 -21.23
CA SER A 434 -4.61 -7.20 -21.35
C SER A 434 -4.39 -6.64 -22.76
N ARG A 435 -4.85 -7.34 -23.82
CA ARG A 435 -4.63 -6.92 -25.20
C ARG A 435 -5.66 -5.92 -25.72
N TYR A 436 -6.90 -5.88 -25.20
CA TYR A 436 -7.99 -5.10 -25.81
C TYR A 436 -8.81 -4.24 -24.82
N SER A 437 -8.61 -4.40 -23.51
CA SER A 437 -9.48 -3.82 -22.47
C SER A 437 -8.74 -3.20 -21.27
N ALA A 438 -7.41 -3.32 -21.21
CA ALA A 438 -6.63 -2.75 -20.12
C ALA A 438 -6.29 -1.27 -20.41
N THR A 439 -6.51 -0.38 -19.45
CA THR A 439 -6.21 1.05 -19.59
C THR A 439 -4.78 1.43 -19.22
N ASN A 440 -4.03 0.52 -18.59
CA ASN A 440 -2.75 0.80 -17.94
C ASN A 440 -1.64 0.00 -18.61
N LEU A 441 -0.51 0.65 -18.94
CA LEU A 441 0.62 -0.01 -19.61
C LEU A 441 1.09 -1.29 -18.89
N ASN A 442 1.16 -1.27 -17.56
CA ASN A 442 1.58 -2.44 -16.76
C ASN A 442 0.65 -3.64 -16.91
N ASP A 443 -0.66 -3.42 -17.08
CA ASP A 443 -1.64 -4.50 -17.30
C ASP A 443 -1.58 -5.04 -18.73
N ILE A 444 -1.23 -4.19 -19.71
CA ILE A 444 -1.10 -4.53 -21.13
C ILE A 444 0.18 -5.32 -21.41
N LEU A 445 1.30 -4.92 -20.79
CA LEU A 445 2.57 -5.65 -20.82
C LEU A 445 2.54 -6.93 -19.96
N SER A 446 1.52 -7.12 -19.13
CA SER A 446 1.38 -8.32 -18.30
C SER A 446 0.91 -9.51 -19.13
N THR A 447 1.85 -10.40 -19.46
CA THR A 447 1.60 -11.66 -20.17
C THR A 447 1.21 -12.81 -19.24
N GLN A 448 1.40 -12.65 -17.93
CA GLN A 448 1.16 -13.67 -16.90
C GLN A 448 0.36 -13.10 -15.73
N THR A 449 -0.89 -13.52 -15.59
CA THR A 449 -1.71 -13.22 -14.41
C THR A 449 -1.48 -14.28 -13.33
N ASN A 450 -1.40 -13.85 -12.08
CA ASN A 450 -1.23 -14.72 -10.92
C ASN A 450 -2.30 -14.40 -9.89
N SER A 451 -2.99 -15.44 -9.42
CA SER A 451 -3.99 -15.39 -8.36
C SER A 451 -3.58 -16.31 -7.23
N THR A 452 -3.49 -15.80 -6.00
CA THR A 452 -3.20 -16.62 -4.81
C THR A 452 -4.25 -16.42 -3.72
N VAL A 453 -4.54 -17.51 -3.01
CA VAL A 453 -5.30 -17.50 -1.74
C VAL A 453 -4.49 -18.31 -0.74
N SER A 454 -4.19 -17.70 0.40
CA SER A 454 -3.27 -18.23 1.41
C SER A 454 -3.92 -18.17 2.79
N TYR A 455 -3.87 -19.30 3.49
CA TYR A 455 -4.23 -19.43 4.89
C TYR A 455 -3.04 -20.01 5.65
N SER A 456 -2.71 -19.46 6.81
CA SER A 456 -1.71 -20.04 7.71
C SER A 456 -2.18 -20.06 9.16
N LYS A 457 -1.77 -21.11 9.87
CA LYS A 457 -2.01 -21.34 11.28
C LYS A 457 -0.70 -21.73 11.98
N ASN A 458 -0.28 -20.92 12.94
CA ASN A 458 0.83 -21.21 13.85
C ASN A 458 0.25 -21.43 15.24
N TRP A 459 0.50 -22.58 15.85
CA TRP A 459 -0.02 -22.91 17.18
C TRP A 459 0.96 -22.43 18.24
N ALA A 460 0.68 -21.26 18.83
CA ALA A 460 1.54 -20.61 19.82
C ALA A 460 1.89 -21.56 20.99
N GLY A 461 3.16 -21.52 21.42
CA GLY A 461 3.69 -22.43 22.44
C GLY A 461 4.09 -23.83 21.92
N THR A 462 3.77 -24.17 20.66
CA THR A 462 4.14 -25.45 20.02
C THR A 462 5.12 -25.20 18.86
N PRO A 463 5.87 -26.22 18.40
CA PRO A 463 6.70 -26.10 17.19
C PRO A 463 5.87 -26.14 15.89
N PHE A 464 4.54 -26.30 15.94
CA PHE A 464 3.71 -26.62 14.79
C PHE A 464 3.25 -25.39 14.00
N SER A 465 3.28 -25.52 12.68
CA SER A 465 2.72 -24.57 11.72
C SER A 465 2.08 -25.30 10.55
N LEU A 466 0.97 -24.75 10.04
CA LEU A 466 0.27 -25.22 8.85
C LEU A 466 0.07 -24.03 7.91
N SER A 467 0.27 -24.25 6.63
CA SER A 467 -0.13 -23.32 5.57
C SER A 467 -0.89 -24.07 4.49
N ALA A 468 -2.00 -23.49 4.05
CA ALA A 468 -2.76 -23.95 2.89
C ALA A 468 -2.72 -22.82 1.84
N ASN A 469 -2.27 -23.15 0.65
CA ASN A 469 -2.11 -22.21 -0.45
C ASN A 469 -2.84 -22.75 -1.69
N MET A 470 -3.48 -21.85 -2.40
CA MET A 470 -4.07 -22.07 -3.71
C MET A 470 -3.45 -21.06 -4.67
N ALA A 471 -3.00 -21.52 -5.82
CA ALA A 471 -2.33 -20.68 -6.80
C ALA A 471 -2.85 -21.01 -8.21
N ILE A 472 -3.26 -19.99 -8.94
CA ILE A 472 -3.61 -20.07 -10.35
C ILE A 472 -2.68 -19.11 -11.09
N SER A 473 -1.96 -19.62 -12.08
CA SER A 473 -1.07 -18.84 -12.94
C SER A 473 -1.49 -19.06 -14.39
N GLN A 474 -1.88 -17.98 -15.06
CA GLN A 474 -2.44 -17.99 -16.41
C GLN A 474 -1.55 -17.18 -17.35
N ASN A 475 -1.28 -17.73 -18.52
CA ASN A 475 -0.48 -17.08 -19.56
C ASN A 475 -1.37 -16.63 -20.71
N SER A 476 -1.46 -15.31 -20.93
CA SER A 476 -2.33 -14.71 -21.92
C SER A 476 -1.84 -14.88 -23.37
N GLN A 477 -0.57 -15.22 -23.58
CA GLN A 477 -0.02 -15.42 -24.94
C GLN A 477 -0.42 -16.77 -25.53
N ASN A 478 -0.37 -17.84 -24.74
CA ASN A 478 -0.65 -19.21 -25.19
C ASN A 478 -1.93 -19.83 -24.58
N LYS A 479 -2.71 -19.04 -23.82
CA LYS A 479 -3.99 -19.44 -23.20
C LYS A 479 -3.89 -20.65 -22.26
N THR A 480 -2.71 -20.87 -21.68
CA THR A 480 -2.50 -21.96 -20.70
C THR A 480 -2.79 -21.47 -19.28
N ILE A 481 -3.43 -22.33 -18.50
CA ILE A 481 -3.73 -22.08 -17.08
C ILE A 481 -3.15 -23.23 -16.26
N SER A 482 -2.23 -22.88 -15.36
CA SER A 482 -1.67 -23.79 -14.36
C SER A 482 -2.37 -23.55 -13.03
N ILE A 483 -3.16 -24.54 -12.60
CA ILE A 483 -3.94 -24.55 -11.37
C ILE A 483 -3.21 -25.43 -10.35
N THR A 484 -2.98 -24.89 -9.14
CA THR A 484 -2.46 -25.64 -7.99
C THR A 484 -3.43 -25.50 -6.83
N LEU A 485 -4.15 -26.58 -6.53
CA LEU A 485 -5.39 -26.57 -5.76
C LEU A 485 -5.62 -27.93 -5.04
N PRO A 486 -5.31 -28.05 -3.74
CA PRO A 486 -4.50 -27.17 -2.89
C PRO A 486 -3.02 -27.58 -2.85
N THR A 487 -2.15 -26.68 -2.39
CA THR A 487 -0.88 -27.04 -1.72
C THR A 487 -1.07 -26.86 -0.21
N MET A 488 -0.82 -27.90 0.59
CA MET A 488 -0.78 -27.79 2.04
C MET A 488 0.63 -28.11 2.54
N VAL A 489 1.19 -27.27 3.41
CA VAL A 489 2.51 -27.47 4.01
C VAL A 489 2.38 -27.39 5.53
N PHE A 490 2.57 -28.52 6.20
CA PHE A 490 2.68 -28.62 7.65
C PHE A 490 4.15 -28.73 8.04
N ASN A 491 4.65 -27.85 8.91
CA ASN A 491 6.02 -27.84 9.37
C ASN A 491 6.11 -27.95 10.89
N VAL A 492 6.97 -28.85 11.37
CA VAL A 492 7.44 -28.94 12.74
C VAL A 492 8.78 -28.21 12.83
N SER A 493 8.78 -27.11 13.58
CA SER A 493 9.97 -26.31 13.88
C SER A 493 11.06 -27.16 14.55
N ARG A 494 12.33 -26.76 14.36
CA ARG A 494 13.48 -27.53 14.84
C ARG A 494 13.40 -27.84 16.33
N PHE A 495 13.39 -29.13 16.66
CA PHE A 495 13.48 -29.65 18.02
C PHE A 495 14.73 -30.54 18.18
N TYR A 496 15.12 -30.78 19.43
CA TYR A 496 16.29 -31.57 19.79
C TYR A 496 15.81 -32.80 20.58
N PRO A 497 15.47 -33.93 19.93
CA PRO A 497 14.74 -35.04 20.56
C PRO A 497 15.41 -35.62 21.81
N PHE A 498 16.74 -35.58 21.89
CA PHE A 498 17.50 -36.14 23.01
C PHE A 498 17.94 -35.09 24.06
N LYS A 499 17.55 -33.81 23.90
CA LYS A 499 17.98 -32.74 24.80
C LYS A 499 17.17 -32.76 26.09
N ARG A 500 17.87 -32.89 27.22
CA ARG A 500 17.28 -32.84 28.58
C ARG A 500 16.53 -31.52 28.79
N LYS A 501 15.35 -31.59 29.42
CA LYS A 501 14.53 -30.42 29.79
C LYS A 501 15.27 -29.54 30.80
N GLU A 502 15.85 -30.16 31.81
CA GLU A 502 16.69 -29.49 32.81
C GLU A 502 18.17 -29.61 32.44
N LYS A 503 18.88 -28.48 32.45
CA LYS A 503 20.27 -28.42 32.01
C LYS A 503 21.23 -28.53 33.18
N GLN A 504 21.83 -29.71 33.33
CA GLN A 504 22.99 -29.93 34.21
C GLN A 504 24.25 -30.23 33.37
N GLY A 505 25.30 -29.43 33.54
CA GLY A 505 26.56 -29.57 32.81
C GLY A 505 26.55 -29.08 31.35
N LYS A 506 27.54 -29.53 30.57
CA LYS A 506 27.68 -29.24 29.13
C LYS A 506 26.74 -30.14 28.31
N ASP A 507 26.18 -29.61 27.24
CA ASP A 507 25.34 -30.35 26.28
C ASP A 507 26.15 -31.51 25.66
N ARG A 508 25.67 -32.76 25.83
CA ARG A 508 26.30 -33.97 25.27
C ARG A 508 26.18 -33.98 23.74
N TRP A 509 27.02 -34.77 23.04
CA TRP A 509 27.07 -34.74 21.58
C TRP A 509 25.72 -35.05 20.91
N TYR A 510 24.99 -36.03 21.43
CA TYR A 510 23.67 -36.43 20.92
C TYR A 510 22.58 -35.39 21.24
N GLU A 511 22.76 -34.55 22.25
CA GLU A 511 21.83 -33.46 22.62
C GLU A 511 21.88 -32.29 21.61
N LYS A 512 22.86 -32.32 20.70
CA LYS A 512 22.99 -31.41 19.55
C LYS A 512 22.36 -31.95 18.28
N ILE A 513 21.88 -33.20 18.25
CA ILE A 513 21.10 -33.74 17.15
C ILE A 513 19.76 -32.99 17.11
N SER A 514 19.48 -32.37 15.98
CA SER A 514 18.28 -31.62 15.72
C SER A 514 17.47 -32.27 14.61
N MET A 515 16.15 -32.21 14.75
CA MET A 515 15.18 -32.80 13.84
C MET A 515 14.12 -31.76 13.47
N GLN A 516 13.69 -31.81 12.22
CA GLN A 516 12.57 -31.02 11.67
C GLN A 516 11.70 -31.98 10.84
N TYR A 517 10.46 -31.59 10.58
CA TYR A 517 9.58 -32.32 9.66
C TYR A 517 8.79 -31.33 8.82
N THR A 518 8.77 -31.55 7.51
CA THR A 518 7.92 -30.83 6.56
C THR A 518 7.09 -31.84 5.79
N GLY A 519 5.77 -31.83 6.00
CA GLY A 519 4.81 -32.57 5.19
C GLY A 519 4.15 -31.63 4.18
N LYS A 520 4.36 -31.88 2.89
CA LYS A 520 3.87 -31.05 1.79
C LYS A 520 2.92 -31.87 0.90
N MET A 521 1.62 -31.67 1.04
CA MET A 521 0.63 -32.14 0.06
C MET A 521 0.56 -31.15 -1.10
N THR A 522 0.45 -31.63 -2.34
CA THR A 522 0.09 -30.76 -3.47
C THR A 522 -0.77 -31.49 -4.48
N ASN A 523 -1.60 -30.72 -5.17
CA ASN A 523 -2.38 -31.15 -6.32
C ASN A 523 -2.33 -30.05 -7.39
N SER A 524 -1.91 -30.38 -8.61
CA SER A 524 -1.76 -29.41 -9.70
C SER A 524 -2.09 -29.97 -11.08
N VAL A 525 -2.52 -29.08 -11.99
CA VAL A 525 -2.76 -29.39 -13.40
C VAL A 525 -2.45 -28.15 -14.26
N THR A 526 -1.90 -28.39 -15.45
CA THR A 526 -1.77 -27.37 -16.51
C THR A 526 -2.67 -27.79 -17.66
N THR A 527 -3.54 -26.90 -18.11
CA THR A 527 -4.58 -27.16 -19.12
C THR A 527 -4.84 -25.88 -19.94
N THR A 528 -5.64 -25.94 -21.01
CA THR A 528 -6.03 -24.72 -21.75
C THR A 528 -7.22 -24.03 -21.09
N GLU A 529 -7.34 -22.71 -21.30
CA GLU A 529 -8.45 -21.88 -20.78
C GLU A 529 -9.85 -22.42 -21.22
N SER A 530 -9.92 -23.11 -22.36
CA SER A 530 -11.10 -23.84 -22.87
C SER A 530 -11.41 -25.14 -22.13
N GLU A 531 -10.41 -25.81 -21.57
CA GLU A 531 -10.48 -27.17 -21.00
C GLU A 531 -10.48 -27.17 -19.47
N VAL A 532 -10.21 -26.04 -18.83
CA VAL A 532 -10.35 -25.85 -17.37
C VAL A 532 -11.64 -26.49 -16.83
N PHE A 533 -11.46 -27.34 -15.81
CA PHE A 533 -12.48 -28.18 -15.17
C PHE A 533 -13.24 -29.15 -16.10
N SER A 534 -12.65 -29.59 -17.21
CA SER A 534 -13.10 -30.79 -17.92
C SER A 534 -12.84 -32.07 -17.12
N LYS A 535 -13.50 -33.17 -17.49
CA LYS A 535 -13.25 -34.48 -16.89
C LYS A 535 -11.79 -34.91 -17.08
N GLU A 536 -11.24 -34.75 -18.29
CA GLU A 536 -9.83 -35.08 -18.54
C GLU A 536 -8.89 -34.20 -17.71
N THR A 537 -9.23 -32.92 -17.49
CA THR A 537 -8.43 -32.03 -16.63
C THR A 537 -8.40 -32.51 -15.17
N LEU A 538 -9.51 -33.08 -14.66
CA LEU A 538 -9.55 -33.65 -13.31
C LEU A 538 -8.74 -34.97 -13.22
N GLU A 539 -8.86 -35.86 -14.20
CA GLU A 539 -8.13 -37.14 -14.24
C GLU A 539 -6.61 -36.94 -14.45
N ASN A 540 -6.23 -35.93 -15.23
CA ASN A 540 -4.83 -35.52 -15.46
C ASN A 540 -4.20 -34.73 -14.30
N MET A 541 -4.93 -34.46 -13.21
CA MET A 541 -4.35 -33.82 -12.02
C MET A 541 -3.17 -34.63 -11.46
N LYS A 542 -2.08 -33.92 -11.16
CA LYS A 542 -0.87 -34.46 -10.53
C LYS A 542 -0.96 -34.19 -9.03
N ASN A 543 -1.24 -35.25 -8.28
CA ASN A 543 -1.31 -35.20 -6.82
C ASN A 543 -0.11 -35.89 -6.17
N GLY A 544 -0.04 -35.79 -4.83
CA GLY A 544 0.89 -36.50 -3.99
C GLY A 544 1.13 -35.80 -2.66
N ILE A 545 1.89 -36.45 -1.78
CA ILE A 545 2.41 -35.87 -0.53
C ILE A 545 3.91 -36.15 -0.46
N GLU A 546 4.72 -35.14 -0.15
CA GLU A 546 6.15 -35.29 0.15
C GLU A 546 6.40 -34.97 1.63
N HIS A 547 7.01 -35.92 2.32
CA HIS A 547 7.48 -35.81 3.69
C HIS A 547 8.99 -35.62 3.66
N SER A 548 9.53 -34.61 4.33
CA SER A 548 10.96 -34.37 4.44
C SER A 548 11.37 -34.27 5.91
N ILE A 549 12.37 -35.07 6.28
CA ILE A 549 12.92 -35.19 7.62
C ILE A 549 14.44 -34.94 7.54
N PRO A 550 14.88 -33.67 7.58
CA PRO A 550 16.28 -33.32 7.72
C PRO A 550 16.71 -33.43 9.19
N ILE A 551 17.55 -34.42 9.48
CA ILE A 551 18.22 -34.63 10.77
C ILE A 551 19.64 -34.08 10.65
N SER A 552 20.05 -33.20 11.55
CA SER A 552 21.43 -32.68 11.54
C SER A 552 21.94 -32.31 12.93
N ALA A 553 23.25 -32.44 13.10
CA ALA A 553 23.98 -31.95 14.26
C ALA A 553 25.07 -30.98 13.81
N SER A 554 25.56 -30.14 14.72
CA SER A 554 26.68 -29.23 14.48
C SER A 554 27.64 -29.25 15.67
N PHE A 555 28.91 -29.41 15.37
CA PHE A 555 30.00 -29.56 16.33
C PHE A 555 31.11 -28.58 15.98
N ASN A 556 31.41 -27.63 16.86
CA ASN A 556 32.63 -26.85 16.73
C ASN A 556 33.81 -27.68 17.26
N LEU A 557 34.71 -28.05 16.36
CA LEU A 557 35.92 -28.83 16.59
C LEU A 557 37.13 -27.89 16.63
N LEU A 558 37.97 -28.03 17.66
CA LEU A 558 39.13 -27.17 17.92
C LEU A 558 38.79 -25.66 17.99
N ASN A 559 37.52 -25.29 18.23
CA ASN A 559 36.95 -23.94 18.17
C ASN A 559 36.96 -23.24 16.79
N TYR A 560 37.66 -23.77 15.79
CA TYR A 560 37.83 -23.16 14.46
C TYR A 560 37.11 -23.87 13.31
N ILE A 561 36.70 -25.13 13.48
CA ILE A 561 36.10 -25.96 12.41
C ILE A 561 34.69 -26.35 12.81
N ASN A 562 33.68 -25.87 12.09
CA ASN A 562 32.30 -26.33 12.27
C ASN A 562 32.06 -27.59 11.44
N LEU A 563 32.04 -28.75 12.11
CA LEU A 563 31.67 -30.03 11.54
C LEU A 563 30.15 -30.24 11.70
N SER A 564 29.42 -30.27 10.59
CA SER A 564 27.97 -30.45 10.56
C SER A 564 27.58 -31.67 9.71
N PRO A 565 27.43 -32.86 10.32
CA PRO A 565 26.82 -34.03 9.69
C PRO A 565 25.28 -33.92 9.62
N SER A 566 24.70 -34.46 8.56
CA SER A 566 23.26 -34.54 8.36
C SER A 566 22.83 -35.79 7.60
N VAL A 567 21.62 -36.26 7.91
CA VAL A 567 20.87 -37.26 7.15
C VAL A 567 19.56 -36.60 6.74
N ASN A 568 19.25 -36.60 5.46
CA ASN A 568 17.98 -36.11 4.95
C ASN A 568 17.19 -37.28 4.36
N TYR A 569 16.07 -37.63 5.00
CA TYR A 569 15.11 -38.63 4.53
C TYR A 569 13.91 -37.94 3.90
N ASN A 570 13.58 -38.25 2.65
CA ASN A 570 12.34 -37.83 2.01
C ASN A 570 11.49 -39.05 1.64
N GLU A 571 10.20 -39.06 1.98
CA GLU A 571 9.24 -40.05 1.50
C GLU A 571 8.12 -39.37 0.70
N LYS A 572 7.74 -39.98 -0.42
CA LYS A 572 6.73 -39.48 -1.35
C LYS A 572 5.59 -40.48 -1.42
N TRP A 573 4.38 -40.04 -1.08
CA TRP A 573 3.16 -40.83 -1.21
C TRP A 573 2.40 -40.42 -2.48
N TYR A 574 2.03 -41.42 -3.28
CA TYR A 574 1.31 -41.28 -4.54
C TYR A 574 0.05 -42.13 -4.55
N PHE A 575 -0.96 -41.65 -5.26
CA PHE A 575 -2.30 -42.24 -5.31
C PHE A 575 -2.63 -42.89 -6.66
N LYS A 576 -1.72 -42.78 -7.64
CA LYS A 576 -1.80 -43.48 -8.92
C LYS A 576 -0.43 -43.89 -9.47
N LYS A 577 -0.43 -44.96 -10.26
CA LYS A 577 0.67 -45.35 -11.15
C LYS A 577 0.13 -45.55 -12.57
N VAL A 578 0.99 -45.34 -13.57
CA VAL A 578 0.73 -45.66 -14.97
C VAL A 578 1.80 -46.63 -15.44
N GLU A 579 1.38 -47.81 -15.89
CA GLU A 579 2.27 -48.83 -16.41
C GLU A 579 2.10 -48.94 -17.93
N PHE A 580 3.09 -49.50 -18.60
CA PHE A 580 3.10 -49.67 -20.05
C PHE A 580 3.34 -51.12 -20.38
N GLU A 581 2.63 -51.61 -21.40
CA GLU A 581 2.73 -52.98 -21.91
C GLU A 581 3.14 -52.93 -23.39
N TRP A 582 3.88 -53.94 -23.83
CA TRP A 582 4.21 -54.07 -25.25
C TRP A 582 3.14 -54.91 -25.93
N ASN A 583 2.45 -54.33 -26.93
CA ASN A 583 1.43 -55.03 -27.68
C ASN A 583 2.08 -55.66 -28.94
N PRO A 584 2.21 -57.00 -28.99
CA PRO A 584 2.88 -57.68 -30.10
C PRO A 584 2.05 -57.69 -31.40
N VAL A 585 0.77 -57.31 -31.35
CA VAL A 585 -0.12 -57.26 -32.52
C VAL A 585 -0.03 -55.90 -33.20
N THR A 586 0.01 -54.80 -32.43
CA THR A 586 0.11 -53.43 -32.97
C THR A 586 1.57 -52.97 -33.18
N ASN A 587 2.55 -53.71 -32.66
CA ASN A 587 3.96 -53.31 -32.57
C ASN A 587 4.17 -51.95 -31.89
N GLN A 588 3.35 -51.66 -30.86
CA GLN A 588 3.40 -50.40 -30.12
C GLN A 588 3.41 -50.64 -28.60
N THR A 589 3.85 -49.62 -27.87
CA THR A 589 3.86 -49.60 -26.40
C THR A 589 2.54 -49.00 -25.92
N ASP A 590 1.58 -49.85 -25.59
CA ASP A 590 0.28 -49.41 -25.08
C ASP A 590 0.41 -48.89 -23.64
N THR A 591 -0.40 -47.88 -23.32
CA THR A 591 -0.47 -47.31 -21.97
C THR A 591 -1.60 -47.98 -21.22
N LEU A 592 -1.27 -48.70 -20.14
CA LEU A 592 -2.29 -49.39 -19.34
C LEU A 592 -3.17 -48.38 -18.59
N PRO A 593 -4.44 -48.73 -18.31
CA PRO A 593 -5.33 -47.91 -17.49
C PRO A 593 -4.66 -47.48 -16.18
N THR A 594 -4.87 -46.22 -15.80
CA THR A 594 -4.26 -45.64 -14.59
C THR A 594 -4.71 -46.42 -13.36
N ASN A 595 -3.76 -47.05 -12.66
CA ASN A 595 -4.03 -47.87 -11.49
C ASN A 595 -3.96 -46.98 -10.24
N TYR A 596 -5.11 -46.85 -9.56
CA TYR A 596 -5.26 -46.04 -8.35
C TYR A 596 -5.03 -46.89 -7.09
N GLY A 597 -4.15 -46.41 -6.20
CA GLY A 597 -3.73 -47.14 -5.01
C GLY A 597 -2.66 -46.36 -4.25
N PHE A 598 -2.39 -46.75 -3.00
CA PHE A 598 -1.38 -46.09 -2.17
C PHE A 598 0.02 -46.65 -2.46
N TYR A 599 0.91 -45.78 -2.95
CA TYR A 599 2.29 -46.11 -3.27
C TYR A 599 3.24 -45.16 -2.55
N ARG A 600 4.26 -45.71 -1.86
CA ARG A 600 5.26 -44.92 -1.13
C ARG A 600 6.65 -45.11 -1.72
N LEU A 601 7.34 -44.01 -1.98
CA LEU A 601 8.72 -43.99 -2.50
C LEU A 601 9.58 -43.14 -1.57
N TYR A 602 10.50 -43.77 -0.85
CA TYR A 602 11.45 -43.09 0.03
C TYR A 602 12.85 -42.99 -0.62
N ASN A 603 13.54 -41.90 -0.32
CA ASN A 603 14.95 -41.72 -0.58
C ASN A 603 15.64 -41.11 0.65
N TYR A 604 16.96 -41.27 0.69
CA TYR A 604 17.77 -40.71 1.75
C TYR A 604 19.15 -40.35 1.21
N ASN A 605 19.70 -39.25 1.72
CA ASN A 605 21.09 -38.88 1.52
C ASN A 605 21.76 -38.62 2.87
N PHE A 606 23.06 -38.90 2.92
CA PHE A 606 23.94 -38.59 4.03
C PHE A 606 24.95 -37.54 3.58
N SER A 607 25.23 -36.55 4.40
CA SER A 607 26.33 -35.63 4.13
C SER A 607 27.04 -35.16 5.40
N VAL A 608 28.35 -34.95 5.30
CA VAL A 608 29.19 -34.38 6.35
C VAL A 608 29.89 -33.16 5.79
N SER A 609 29.58 -31.99 6.35
CA SER A 609 30.20 -30.73 5.97
C SER A 609 31.16 -30.22 7.05
N ALA A 610 32.27 -29.64 6.64
CA ALA A 610 33.24 -28.96 7.49
C ALA A 610 33.50 -27.56 6.90
N SER A 611 33.36 -26.52 7.73
CA SER A 611 33.66 -25.14 7.34
C SER A 611 34.47 -24.41 8.40
N THR A 612 35.24 -23.41 7.98
CA THR A 612 36.01 -22.54 8.85
C THR A 612 36.03 -21.12 8.27
N THR A 613 36.42 -20.12 9.08
CA THR A 613 36.52 -18.73 8.66
C THR A 613 37.91 -18.20 8.95
N VAL A 614 38.66 -17.92 7.88
CA VAL A 614 40.04 -17.41 7.92
C VAL A 614 40.02 -15.91 7.70
N TYR A 615 40.56 -15.15 8.65
CA TYR A 615 40.65 -13.69 8.57
C TYR A 615 42.07 -13.26 8.19
N GLY A 616 42.22 -12.62 7.04
CA GLY A 616 43.44 -11.91 6.65
C GLY A 616 43.28 -10.41 6.83
N MET A 617 44.24 -9.74 7.47
CA MET A 617 44.24 -8.27 7.57
C MET A 617 45.63 -7.73 7.24
N TYR A 618 45.70 -6.93 6.18
CA TYR A 618 46.90 -6.17 5.82
C TYR A 618 46.74 -4.73 6.29
N ASP A 619 47.57 -4.32 7.24
CA ASP A 619 47.56 -2.99 7.85
C ASP A 619 48.70 -2.15 7.27
N PHE A 620 48.33 -1.09 6.53
CA PHE A 620 49.27 -0.18 5.89
C PHE A 620 49.77 0.91 6.84
N THR A 621 49.06 1.17 7.95
CA THR A 621 49.41 2.24 8.90
C THR A 621 50.78 2.00 9.55
N LYS A 622 51.18 0.73 9.66
CA LYS A 622 52.49 0.28 10.17
C LYS A 622 53.70 0.80 9.38
N LYS A 623 53.52 1.33 8.16
CA LYS A 623 54.59 1.95 7.36
C LYS A 623 54.46 3.48 7.23
N SER A 624 53.27 4.04 7.44
CA SER A 624 52.99 5.48 7.58
C SER A 624 51.51 5.64 7.91
N ARG A 625 51.18 6.50 8.88
CA ARG A 625 49.79 6.72 9.33
C ARG A 625 48.97 7.54 8.34
N ASP A 626 49.63 8.32 7.49
CA ASP A 626 49.03 9.31 6.57
C ASP A 626 48.49 8.69 5.28
N ARG A 627 48.65 7.37 5.14
CA ARG A 627 48.18 6.62 3.96
C ARG A 627 46.66 6.67 3.86
N LYS A 628 46.16 7.17 2.72
CA LYS A 628 44.72 7.24 2.40
C LYS A 628 44.02 5.90 2.61
N ILE A 629 44.66 4.79 2.25
CA ILE A 629 44.24 3.43 2.61
C ILE A 629 44.96 3.03 3.91
N GLN A 630 44.18 2.72 4.93
CA GLN A 630 44.66 2.41 6.28
C GLN A 630 44.88 0.89 6.44
N ALA A 631 43.87 0.09 6.11
CA ALA A 631 43.94 -1.38 6.19
C ALA A 631 43.00 -2.04 5.16
N ILE A 632 43.33 -3.24 4.73
CA ILE A 632 42.47 -4.12 3.91
C ILE A 632 42.24 -5.42 4.68
N ARG A 633 40.97 -5.87 4.73
CA ARG A 633 40.54 -7.10 5.40
C ARG A 633 39.90 -8.05 4.40
N HIS A 634 40.49 -9.24 4.28
CA HIS A 634 39.93 -10.39 3.57
C HIS A 634 39.28 -11.31 4.61
N THR A 635 38.04 -11.74 4.37
CA THR A 635 37.42 -12.82 5.15
C THR A 635 37.14 -13.97 4.18
N LEU A 636 37.80 -15.10 4.40
CA LEU A 636 37.72 -16.29 3.56
C LEU A 636 36.98 -17.39 4.33
N THR A 637 35.90 -17.91 3.75
CA THR A 637 35.09 -18.97 4.33
C THR A 637 35.15 -20.21 3.42
N PRO A 638 36.21 -21.04 3.52
CA PRO A 638 36.25 -22.34 2.86
C PRO A 638 35.31 -23.34 3.53
N SER A 639 34.69 -24.18 2.71
CA SER A 639 33.85 -25.30 3.12
C SER A 639 34.13 -26.53 2.25
N ILE A 640 34.31 -27.69 2.86
CA ILE A 640 34.34 -28.98 2.16
C ILE A 640 33.20 -29.83 2.72
N GLY A 641 32.46 -30.52 1.87
CA GLY A 641 31.43 -31.46 2.26
C GLY A 641 31.53 -32.76 1.47
N PHE A 642 31.32 -33.87 2.13
CA PHE A 642 31.13 -35.17 1.48
C PHE A 642 29.65 -35.51 1.53
N SER A 643 29.08 -35.90 0.39
CA SER A 643 27.68 -36.31 0.25
C SER A 643 27.59 -37.69 -0.40
N TYR A 644 26.65 -38.51 0.07
CA TYR A 644 26.38 -39.85 -0.46
C TYR A 644 24.89 -40.06 -0.65
N ALA A 645 24.50 -40.57 -1.82
CA ALA A 645 23.16 -41.05 -2.13
C ALA A 645 23.25 -42.46 -2.74
N PRO A 646 22.48 -43.44 -2.23
CA PRO A 646 22.29 -44.73 -2.88
C PRO A 646 21.69 -44.58 -4.29
N ASP A 647 21.81 -45.63 -5.09
CA ASP A 647 20.99 -45.77 -6.29
C ASP A 647 19.56 -46.18 -5.90
N PHE A 648 18.56 -45.43 -6.35
CA PHE A 648 17.14 -45.75 -6.12
C PHE A 648 16.45 -46.38 -7.35
N SER A 649 17.21 -46.75 -8.38
CA SER A 649 16.76 -47.60 -9.50
C SER A 649 17.06 -49.09 -9.32
N ASP A 650 17.74 -49.47 -8.23
CA ASP A 650 17.90 -50.85 -7.78
C ASP A 650 16.52 -51.55 -7.66
N PRO A 651 16.33 -52.74 -8.29
CA PRO A 651 15.05 -53.46 -8.30
C PRO A 651 14.42 -53.68 -6.94
N LYS A 652 15.19 -53.76 -5.84
CA LYS A 652 14.66 -53.95 -4.47
C LYS A 652 13.71 -52.84 -4.01
N TYR A 653 13.76 -51.66 -4.65
CA TYR A 653 12.83 -50.56 -4.36
C TYR A 653 11.55 -50.59 -5.21
N GLY A 654 11.56 -51.27 -6.36
CA GLY A 654 10.42 -51.31 -7.29
C GLY A 654 10.02 -49.94 -7.89
N TYR A 655 10.86 -48.91 -7.76
CA TYR A 655 10.55 -47.56 -8.25
C TYR A 655 10.63 -47.45 -9.77
N TYR A 656 11.44 -48.29 -10.42
CA TYR A 656 11.67 -48.31 -11.86
C TYR A 656 11.31 -49.68 -12.44
N LYS A 657 10.88 -49.70 -13.70
CA LYS A 657 10.60 -50.90 -14.50
C LYS A 657 11.22 -50.74 -15.89
N THR A 658 11.59 -51.84 -16.52
CA THR A 658 11.90 -51.87 -17.96
C THR A 658 10.64 -52.13 -18.77
N ARG A 659 10.59 -51.61 -19.99
CA ARG A 659 9.59 -51.96 -21.03
C ARG A 659 10.29 -52.12 -22.37
N GLN A 660 9.83 -53.01 -23.23
CA GLN A 660 10.21 -53.00 -24.64
C GLN A 660 9.59 -51.77 -25.30
N THR A 661 10.31 -51.16 -26.24
CA THR A 661 9.91 -49.90 -26.91
C THR A 661 9.92 -49.96 -28.43
N ASP A 662 10.36 -51.08 -29.00
CA ASP A 662 10.53 -51.29 -30.43
C ASP A 662 10.51 -52.80 -30.74
N SER A 663 10.16 -53.18 -31.97
CA SER A 663 10.13 -54.57 -32.42
C SER A 663 11.52 -55.24 -32.39
N THR A 664 12.59 -54.44 -32.42
CA THR A 664 14.00 -54.87 -32.28
C THR A 664 14.39 -55.39 -30.88
N GLY A 665 13.44 -55.52 -29.95
CA GLY A 665 13.73 -55.98 -28.58
C GLY A 665 14.38 -54.92 -27.68
N ARG A 666 14.41 -53.65 -28.11
CA ARG A 666 15.04 -52.56 -27.36
C ARG A 666 14.24 -52.18 -26.12
N PHE A 667 14.82 -52.43 -24.94
CA PHE A 667 14.26 -52.01 -23.66
C PHE A 667 14.60 -50.57 -23.29
N THR A 668 13.68 -49.90 -22.59
CA THR A 668 13.89 -48.62 -21.90
C THR A 668 13.42 -48.71 -20.44
N THR A 669 14.16 -48.06 -19.54
CA THR A 669 13.79 -47.97 -18.13
C THR A 669 12.90 -46.75 -17.89
N TYR A 670 11.74 -46.96 -17.29
CA TYR A 670 10.79 -45.91 -16.88
C TYR A 670 10.44 -46.08 -15.40
N SER A 671 9.72 -45.10 -14.84
CA SER A 671 9.08 -45.28 -13.53
C SER A 671 7.56 -45.14 -13.67
N PRO A 672 6.76 -46.11 -13.17
CA PRO A 672 5.31 -46.01 -13.17
C PRO A 672 4.74 -44.80 -12.42
N TYR A 673 5.54 -44.18 -11.57
CA TYR A 673 5.13 -43.09 -10.67
C TYR A 673 5.46 -41.70 -11.22
N ALA A 674 6.12 -41.60 -12.38
CA ALA A 674 6.60 -40.34 -12.97
C ALA A 674 5.48 -39.34 -13.35
N VAL A 675 4.23 -39.78 -13.42
CA VAL A 675 3.05 -38.93 -13.70
C VAL A 675 2.64 -38.05 -12.51
N ASN A 676 3.10 -38.36 -11.29
CA ASN A 676 2.68 -37.70 -10.06
C ASN A 676 3.46 -36.39 -9.76
N ALA A 677 3.02 -35.63 -8.75
CA ALA A 677 3.47 -34.25 -8.53
C ALA A 677 4.95 -34.05 -8.17
N TYR A 678 5.58 -35.01 -7.48
CA TYR A 678 6.89 -34.81 -6.85
C TYR A 678 8.08 -35.44 -7.59
N GLY A 679 7.84 -36.16 -8.69
CA GLY A 679 8.87 -36.92 -9.40
C GLY A 679 9.49 -38.06 -8.56
N VAL A 680 10.23 -38.93 -9.22
CA VAL A 680 10.77 -40.15 -8.59
C VAL A 680 12.14 -39.89 -7.93
N PRO A 681 12.54 -40.70 -6.93
CA PRO A 681 13.94 -40.76 -6.49
C PRO A 681 14.89 -40.99 -7.67
N SER A 682 16.07 -40.37 -7.63
CA SER A 682 17.04 -40.45 -8.73
C SER A 682 17.68 -41.84 -8.86
N SER A 683 17.70 -42.36 -10.09
CA SER A 683 18.60 -43.43 -10.53
C SER A 683 20.06 -42.98 -10.46
N GLY A 684 20.97 -43.92 -10.19
CA GLY A 684 22.41 -43.70 -10.13
C GLY A 684 22.92 -43.51 -8.70
N ARG A 685 23.86 -44.36 -8.27
CA ARG A 685 24.62 -44.18 -7.02
C ARG A 685 25.54 -42.95 -7.16
N SER A 686 25.64 -42.12 -6.12
CA SER A 686 26.58 -40.98 -6.13
C SER A 686 27.28 -40.78 -4.79
N MET A 687 28.54 -40.37 -4.86
CA MET A 687 29.36 -39.99 -3.71
C MET A 687 30.19 -38.78 -4.12
N SER A 688 29.83 -37.58 -3.67
CA SER A 688 30.46 -36.35 -4.14
C SER A 688 31.19 -35.58 -3.04
N MET A 689 32.40 -35.12 -3.33
CA MET A 689 33.07 -34.08 -2.55
C MET A 689 32.65 -32.72 -3.09
N ASN A 690 31.78 -32.04 -2.37
CA ASN A 690 31.39 -30.66 -2.59
C ASN A 690 32.45 -29.73 -1.98
N PHE A 691 32.85 -28.68 -2.70
CA PHE A 691 33.76 -27.66 -2.19
C PHE A 691 33.23 -26.26 -2.51
N SER A 692 33.38 -25.32 -1.58
CA SER A 692 33.17 -23.90 -1.85
C SER A 692 34.14 -23.02 -1.08
N LEU A 693 34.43 -21.87 -1.67
CA LEU A 693 35.19 -20.78 -1.07
C LEU A 693 34.39 -19.50 -1.29
N SER A 694 33.94 -18.88 -0.21
CA SER A 694 33.39 -17.52 -0.24
C SER A 694 34.43 -16.53 0.31
N GLN A 695 34.58 -15.39 -0.34
CA GLN A 695 35.47 -14.30 0.05
C GLN A 695 34.68 -12.99 0.17
N ASN A 696 34.83 -12.30 1.29
CA ASN A 696 34.46 -10.90 1.46
C ASN A 696 35.73 -10.02 1.53
N LEU A 697 35.72 -8.83 0.93
CA LEU A 697 36.85 -7.90 0.91
C LEU A 697 36.43 -6.49 1.31
N GLU A 698 37.08 -5.95 2.34
CA GLU A 698 36.79 -4.65 2.91
C GLU A 698 38.06 -3.81 3.08
N MET A 699 37.90 -2.50 3.07
CA MET A 699 38.98 -1.52 3.19
C MET A 699 38.61 -0.43 4.20
N LYS A 700 39.57 -0.02 5.02
CA LYS A 700 39.50 1.22 5.81
C LYS A 700 40.26 2.32 5.08
N VAL A 701 39.63 3.48 4.95
CA VAL A 701 40.14 4.67 4.25
C VAL A 701 40.08 5.86 5.20
N LEU A 702 41.08 6.73 5.18
CA LEU A 702 41.07 7.97 5.97
C LEU A 702 39.91 8.89 5.50
N SER A 703 39.08 9.35 6.43
CA SER A 703 37.95 10.24 6.13
C SER A 703 38.37 11.69 6.13
N LYS A 704 37.93 12.46 5.12
CA LYS A 704 38.14 13.92 5.03
C LYS A 704 37.00 14.76 5.63
N ARG A 705 35.92 14.13 6.13
CA ARG A 705 34.67 14.82 6.54
C ARG A 705 34.10 14.35 7.88
N ASP A 706 34.77 13.44 8.57
CA ASP A 706 34.23 12.77 9.76
C ASP A 706 35.29 12.80 10.86
N THR A 707 34.91 13.24 12.05
CA THR A 707 35.77 13.30 13.25
C THR A 707 36.20 11.92 13.73
N SER A 708 35.55 10.85 13.27
CA SER A 708 36.00 9.46 13.46
C SER A 708 37.33 9.12 12.75
N GLY A 709 37.78 9.95 11.82
CA GLY A 709 39.05 9.81 11.08
C GLY A 709 39.09 8.68 10.04
N VAL A 710 38.30 7.61 10.16
CA VAL A 710 38.38 6.43 9.26
C VAL A 710 37.02 5.89 8.80
N LYS A 711 36.80 5.89 7.48
CA LYS A 711 35.61 5.31 6.83
C LYS A 711 35.89 3.88 6.38
N LYS A 712 34.95 2.96 6.63
CA LYS A 712 34.95 1.60 6.09
C LYS A 712 34.25 1.57 4.73
N ILE A 713 34.81 0.85 3.77
CA ILE A 713 34.28 0.64 2.42
C ILE A 713 34.37 -0.86 2.09
N LYS A 714 33.35 -1.43 1.45
CA LYS A 714 33.43 -2.79 0.88
C LYS A 714 33.97 -2.70 -0.54
N LEU A 715 34.86 -3.62 -0.90
CA LEU A 715 35.37 -3.78 -2.28
C LEU A 715 34.77 -5.00 -2.96
N ILE A 716 34.47 -6.06 -2.19
CA ILE A 716 33.72 -7.25 -2.62
C ILE A 716 32.78 -7.61 -1.47
N ASP A 717 31.47 -7.63 -1.73
CA ASP A 717 30.47 -8.13 -0.78
C ASP A 717 30.55 -9.66 -0.67
N GLU A 718 30.63 -10.34 -1.81
CA GLU A 718 30.89 -11.77 -1.91
C GLU A 718 31.54 -12.13 -3.25
N LEU A 719 32.66 -12.86 -3.23
CA LEU A 719 33.15 -13.68 -4.33
C LEU A 719 33.06 -15.13 -3.87
N ARG A 720 32.14 -15.90 -4.43
CA ARG A 720 31.94 -17.31 -4.09
C ARG A 720 32.19 -18.19 -5.30
N ILE A 721 33.08 -19.15 -5.15
CA ILE A 721 33.37 -20.21 -6.12
C ILE A 721 32.96 -21.54 -5.49
N SER A 722 32.28 -22.41 -6.22
CA SER A 722 31.96 -23.76 -5.75
C SER A 722 31.92 -24.79 -6.86
N GLY A 723 32.17 -26.05 -6.53
CA GLY A 723 31.96 -27.21 -7.40
C GLY A 723 31.74 -28.48 -6.59
N SER A 724 31.55 -29.60 -7.27
CA SER A 724 31.57 -30.93 -6.66
C SER A 724 32.25 -31.95 -7.57
N TYR A 725 32.85 -32.97 -6.97
CA TYR A 725 33.46 -34.09 -7.68
C TYR A 725 32.81 -35.40 -7.25
N ASN A 726 32.09 -36.08 -8.15
CA ASN A 726 31.48 -37.39 -7.89
C ASN A 726 32.49 -38.52 -8.18
N PHE A 727 32.88 -39.24 -7.13
CA PHE A 727 33.80 -40.38 -7.21
C PHE A 727 33.17 -41.64 -7.85
N LEU A 728 31.84 -41.68 -7.99
CA LEU A 728 31.10 -42.82 -8.55
C LEU A 728 30.50 -42.51 -9.94
N ALA A 729 31.09 -41.58 -10.69
CA ALA A 729 30.72 -41.32 -12.08
C ALA A 729 31.75 -41.94 -13.03
N ASP A 730 31.30 -42.80 -13.94
CA ASP A 730 32.16 -43.51 -14.92
C ASP A 730 32.99 -42.56 -15.79
N SER A 731 32.48 -41.34 -16.02
CA SER A 731 33.21 -40.25 -16.64
C SER A 731 32.66 -38.89 -16.20
N MET A 732 33.42 -37.82 -16.45
CA MET A 732 33.00 -36.43 -16.22
C MET A 732 32.59 -36.10 -14.78
N GLY A 733 33.26 -36.69 -13.78
CA GLY A 733 32.90 -36.56 -12.36
C GLY A 733 32.95 -35.15 -11.76
N LEU A 734 33.64 -34.18 -12.38
CA LEU A 734 33.68 -32.78 -11.90
C LEU A 734 32.46 -31.98 -12.41
N SER A 735 31.67 -31.41 -11.49
CA SER A 735 30.52 -30.59 -11.87
C SER A 735 30.92 -29.32 -12.64
N ASN A 736 29.94 -28.68 -13.29
CA ASN A 736 30.06 -27.27 -13.60
C ASN A 736 30.45 -26.48 -12.33
N ILE A 737 31.28 -25.45 -12.49
CA ILE A 737 31.77 -24.57 -11.42
C ILE A 737 31.00 -23.25 -11.51
N PRO A 738 29.93 -23.05 -10.73
CA PRO A 738 29.33 -21.73 -10.54
C PRO A 738 30.25 -20.81 -9.74
N VAL A 739 30.40 -19.59 -10.25
CA VAL A 739 31.10 -18.45 -9.67
C VAL A 739 30.08 -17.31 -9.54
N SER A 740 29.96 -16.73 -8.36
CA SER A 740 29.13 -15.55 -8.11
C SER A 740 29.97 -14.45 -7.46
N PHE A 741 29.97 -13.27 -8.07
CA PHE A 741 30.68 -12.08 -7.63
C PHE A 741 29.70 -10.92 -7.46
N ARG A 742 29.69 -10.32 -6.27
CA ARG A 742 28.85 -9.17 -5.92
C ARG A 742 29.67 -8.11 -5.22
N THR A 743 29.46 -6.85 -5.58
CA THR A 743 30.02 -5.70 -4.86
C THR A 743 29.12 -4.48 -4.93
N THR A 744 29.00 -3.78 -3.80
CA THR A 744 28.40 -2.45 -3.69
C THR A 744 29.47 -1.41 -3.37
N LEU A 745 29.97 -0.74 -4.42
CA LEU A 745 30.94 0.34 -4.28
C LEU A 745 30.20 1.66 -4.01
N PHE A 746 30.76 2.48 -3.11
CA PHE A 746 30.27 3.84 -2.82
C PHE A 746 28.76 3.97 -2.52
N ASN A 747 28.12 2.91 -2.05
CA ASN A 747 26.68 2.73 -1.83
C ASN A 747 25.77 2.81 -3.08
N ASN A 748 26.14 3.59 -4.11
CA ASN A 748 25.31 3.84 -5.29
C ASN A 748 25.67 3.01 -6.53
N PHE A 749 26.76 2.23 -6.48
CA PHE A 749 27.29 1.42 -7.60
C PHE A 749 27.21 -0.07 -7.25
N GLY A 750 26.36 -0.83 -7.94
CA GLY A 750 26.21 -2.27 -7.77
C GLY A 750 26.70 -3.04 -8.99
N ILE A 751 27.61 -3.99 -8.78
CA ILE A 751 27.89 -5.06 -9.74
C ILE A 751 27.43 -6.38 -9.14
N ASN A 752 26.70 -7.15 -9.94
CA ASN A 752 26.43 -8.56 -9.72
C ASN A 752 26.83 -9.34 -10.98
N LEU A 753 27.63 -10.38 -10.83
CA LEU A 753 28.10 -11.29 -11.88
C LEU A 753 27.86 -12.71 -11.40
N SER A 754 27.06 -13.46 -12.16
CA SER A 754 26.83 -14.89 -11.99
C SER A 754 27.36 -15.61 -13.23
N LEU A 755 28.19 -16.62 -13.06
CA LEU A 755 28.95 -17.27 -14.12
C LEU A 755 28.98 -18.77 -13.87
N THR A 756 28.64 -19.58 -14.88
CA THR A 756 28.75 -21.04 -14.81
C THR A 756 29.79 -21.54 -15.81
N LEU A 757 30.91 -22.03 -15.27
CA LEU A 757 31.99 -22.64 -16.03
C LEU A 757 31.78 -24.15 -16.15
N ASP A 758 31.97 -24.68 -17.34
CA ASP A 758 31.97 -26.12 -17.64
C ASP A 758 33.41 -26.57 -17.88
N PRO A 759 33.99 -27.42 -17.01
CA PRO A 759 35.38 -27.81 -17.10
C PRO A 759 35.65 -28.78 -18.27
N TYR A 760 34.62 -29.30 -18.96
CA TYR A 760 34.79 -30.30 -20.01
C TYR A 760 34.70 -29.73 -21.43
N ARG A 761 35.58 -30.25 -22.30
CA ARG A 761 35.47 -30.02 -23.74
C ARG A 761 34.21 -30.67 -24.33
N VAL A 762 33.81 -30.11 -25.46
CA VAL A 762 32.64 -30.52 -26.25
C VAL A 762 33.10 -30.74 -27.68
N SER A 763 32.56 -31.77 -28.33
CA SER A 763 32.81 -32.09 -29.74
C SER A 763 32.04 -31.13 -30.67
N PRO A 764 32.31 -31.12 -31.99
CA PRO A 764 31.54 -30.31 -32.94
C PRO A 764 30.03 -30.58 -32.86
N GLU A 765 29.64 -31.84 -32.57
CA GLU A 765 28.25 -32.30 -32.42
C GLU A 765 27.61 -31.91 -31.08
N GLY A 766 28.22 -31.01 -30.30
CA GLY A 766 27.68 -30.52 -29.03
C GLY A 766 27.82 -31.50 -27.85
N LYS A 767 28.38 -32.71 -28.04
CA LYS A 767 28.52 -33.73 -26.99
C LYS A 767 29.73 -33.42 -26.10
N ARG A 768 29.52 -33.43 -24.78
CA ARG A 768 30.63 -33.35 -23.80
C ARG A 768 31.47 -34.63 -23.86
N TYR A 769 32.77 -34.49 -23.63
CA TYR A 769 33.68 -35.63 -23.46
C TYR A 769 34.69 -35.37 -22.34
N ASN A 770 35.25 -36.44 -21.77
CA ASN A 770 36.05 -36.41 -20.54
C ASN A 770 37.49 -35.86 -20.73
N LYS A 771 37.61 -34.64 -21.27
CA LYS A 771 38.87 -33.88 -21.37
C LYS A 771 38.71 -32.54 -20.69
N LEU A 772 39.39 -32.39 -19.56
CA LEU A 772 39.38 -31.17 -18.77
C LEU A 772 40.02 -29.99 -19.52
N PHE A 773 39.52 -28.79 -19.26
CA PHE A 773 40.02 -27.52 -19.77
C PHE A 773 39.72 -26.44 -18.73
N PHE A 774 40.76 -25.80 -18.19
CA PHE A 774 40.62 -24.70 -17.23
C PHE A 774 40.91 -23.35 -17.92
N PRO A 775 40.24 -22.24 -17.53
CA PRO A 775 39.25 -22.13 -16.45
C PRO A 775 37.88 -22.78 -16.75
N GLY A 776 37.63 -23.20 -17.98
CA GLY A 776 36.38 -23.82 -18.42
C GLY A 776 35.66 -23.02 -19.50
N ARG A 777 34.68 -23.65 -20.16
CA ARG A 777 33.78 -22.96 -21.10
C ARG A 777 32.67 -22.27 -20.32
N VAL A 778 32.41 -21.00 -20.61
CA VAL A 778 31.21 -20.30 -20.13
C VAL A 778 29.97 -20.96 -20.73
N VAL A 779 29.15 -21.63 -19.91
CA VAL A 779 27.84 -22.19 -20.31
C VAL A 779 26.71 -21.20 -20.05
N SER A 780 26.82 -20.42 -18.98
CA SER A 780 25.96 -19.25 -18.76
C SER A 780 26.73 -18.14 -18.06
N THR A 781 26.35 -16.89 -18.32
CA THR A 781 26.72 -15.76 -17.48
C THR A 781 25.60 -14.72 -17.47
N GLY A 782 25.20 -14.30 -16.29
CA GLY A 782 24.26 -13.19 -16.05
C GLY A 782 24.99 -12.12 -15.26
N TRP A 783 25.24 -10.97 -15.88
CA TRP A 783 25.90 -9.83 -15.24
C TRP A 783 25.04 -8.58 -15.35
N SER A 784 24.87 -7.90 -14.22
CA SER A 784 24.11 -6.67 -14.09
C SER A 784 24.96 -5.59 -13.42
N PHE A 785 25.16 -4.50 -14.14
CA PHE A 785 25.70 -3.24 -13.64
C PHE A 785 24.52 -2.33 -13.29
N GLY A 786 24.52 -1.72 -12.11
CA GLY A 786 23.54 -0.70 -11.73
C GLY A 786 24.22 0.51 -11.09
N TYR A 787 23.91 1.71 -11.56
CA TYR A 787 24.35 2.94 -10.91
C TYR A 787 23.20 3.94 -10.78
N THR A 788 23.09 4.58 -9.62
CA THR A 788 22.15 5.68 -9.39
C THR A 788 22.91 6.97 -9.10
N PHE A 789 22.95 7.86 -10.08
CA PHE A 789 23.27 9.26 -9.86
C PHE A 789 22.16 9.89 -9.03
N LYS A 790 22.54 10.75 -8.08
CA LYS A 790 21.64 11.64 -7.33
C LYS A 790 22.27 13.03 -7.30
N SER A 791 21.43 14.05 -7.20
CA SER A 791 21.87 15.35 -6.70
C SER A 791 22.46 15.21 -5.30
N ARG A 792 23.15 16.26 -4.85
CA ARG A 792 23.88 16.30 -3.59
C ARG A 792 22.89 16.17 -2.42
N ASN A 793 23.20 15.28 -1.46
CA ASN A 793 22.42 15.10 -0.22
C ASN A 793 22.58 16.30 0.75
N ASP A 794 22.11 17.48 0.35
CA ASP A 794 21.77 18.54 1.28
C ASP A 794 20.30 18.35 1.73
N ARG A 795 20.04 18.51 3.03
CA ARG A 795 18.86 17.91 3.71
C ARG A 795 17.58 18.76 3.64
N SER A 796 17.59 19.83 2.84
CA SER A 796 16.49 20.81 2.73
C SER A 796 15.36 20.35 1.82
N GLU A 797 15.65 19.77 0.66
CA GLU A 797 14.65 19.36 -0.33
C GLU A 797 14.87 17.94 -0.84
N THR A 798 13.86 17.08 -0.67
CA THR A 798 13.89 15.69 -1.17
C THR A 798 13.40 15.59 -2.60
N ALA A 799 14.14 14.86 -3.45
CA ALA A 799 13.59 14.38 -4.73
C ALA A 799 12.32 13.56 -4.48
N ILE A 800 11.32 13.71 -5.37
CA ILE A 800 9.97 13.12 -5.23
C ILE A 800 9.96 11.58 -5.07
N ASN A 801 11.07 10.90 -5.40
CA ASN A 801 11.23 9.44 -5.30
C ASN A 801 12.51 8.97 -4.57
N ASP A 802 12.99 9.68 -3.53
CA ASP A 802 14.11 9.15 -2.73
C ASP A 802 13.65 8.08 -1.69
N ILE A 803 13.94 6.81 -2.02
CA ILE A 803 13.63 5.63 -1.19
C ILE A 803 14.55 5.49 0.04
N THR A 804 15.53 6.39 0.26
CA THR A 804 16.56 6.25 1.31
C THR A 804 16.58 7.36 2.38
N SER A 805 15.77 7.14 3.42
CA SER A 805 16.02 7.45 4.85
C SER A 805 16.18 8.89 5.35
N ILE A 806 15.24 9.33 6.22
CA ILE A 806 15.53 10.01 7.51
C ILE A 806 14.55 9.45 8.57
N PRO A 807 14.97 9.18 9.83
CA PRO A 807 14.05 8.90 10.94
C PRO A 807 13.19 10.13 11.32
N PRO A 808 11.99 9.96 11.91
CA PRO A 808 11.03 11.06 12.15
C PRO A 808 11.45 12.09 13.22
N GLU A 809 12.59 11.89 13.89
CA GLU A 809 12.99 12.60 15.11
C GLU A 809 13.77 13.90 14.86
N TYR A 810 14.04 14.25 13.59
CA TYR A 810 14.82 15.42 13.17
C TYR A 810 14.12 16.31 12.13
N GLN A 811 12.78 16.26 12.05
CA GLN A 811 12.03 16.80 10.92
C GLN A 811 11.52 18.25 11.07
N ASN A 812 12.07 19.05 11.99
CA ASN A 812 11.52 20.40 12.25
C ASN A 812 12.59 21.49 12.52
N PRO A 813 12.98 22.28 11.50
CA PRO A 813 13.84 23.46 11.66
C PRO A 813 13.16 24.67 12.32
N PHE A 814 11.83 24.61 12.53
CA PHE A 814 11.01 25.79 12.88
C PHE A 814 10.54 25.82 14.36
N TYR A 815 11.11 24.99 15.23
CA TYR A 815 10.73 24.96 16.64
C TYR A 815 11.66 25.81 17.53
N ASP A 816 11.45 27.13 17.52
CA ASP A 816 11.87 28.03 18.61
C ASP A 816 10.67 28.23 19.57
N PRO A 817 10.67 27.62 20.76
CA PRO A 817 9.57 27.75 21.72
C PRO A 817 9.56 29.07 22.52
N TYR A 818 10.53 29.98 22.33
CA TYR A 818 10.66 31.21 23.12
C TYR A 818 10.84 32.51 22.31
N GLY A 819 11.09 32.44 21.00
CA GLY A 819 10.94 33.57 20.07
C GLY A 819 11.96 34.69 20.23
N GLN A 820 13.22 34.35 20.54
CA GLN A 820 14.28 35.28 20.94
C GLN A 820 15.48 35.25 19.97
N MET A 821 15.22 35.36 18.65
CA MET A 821 16.27 35.49 17.63
C MET A 821 16.35 36.89 17.01
N ASP A 822 17.58 37.43 17.01
CA ASP A 822 17.94 38.74 16.47
C ASP A 822 17.59 38.88 14.97
N PRO A 823 16.87 39.94 14.55
CA PRO A 823 16.61 40.21 13.13
C PRO A 823 17.87 40.42 12.27
N VAL A 824 19.03 40.74 12.84
CA VAL A 824 20.32 40.79 12.14
C VAL A 824 20.84 39.39 11.84
N LEU A 825 20.79 38.48 12.81
CA LEU A 825 21.18 37.07 12.62
C LEU A 825 20.26 36.37 11.61
N ARG A 826 18.94 36.63 11.69
CA ARG A 826 17.96 36.18 10.68
C ARG A 826 18.27 36.75 9.29
N ARG A 827 18.77 37.99 9.19
CA ARG A 827 19.24 38.58 7.92
C ARG A 827 20.52 37.93 7.42
N GLN A 828 21.45 37.52 8.28
CA GLN A 828 22.64 36.75 7.87
C GLN A 828 22.27 35.36 7.35
N TYR A 829 21.32 34.65 7.97
CA TYR A 829 20.82 33.38 7.43
C TYR A 829 20.15 33.55 6.05
N MET A 830 19.45 34.67 5.81
CA MET A 830 18.92 35.01 4.48
C MET A 830 19.96 35.57 3.50
N ALA A 831 21.09 36.12 3.96
CA ALA A 831 22.18 36.59 3.11
C ALA A 831 23.19 35.49 2.73
N GLN A 832 23.20 34.36 3.45
CA GLN A 832 23.99 33.18 3.07
C GLN A 832 23.29 32.27 2.04
N SER A 833 22.08 32.61 1.58
CA SER A 833 21.49 31.98 0.41
C SER A 833 22.17 32.47 -0.88
N TYR A 834 23.39 31.99 -1.11
CA TYR A 834 23.75 31.58 -2.46
C TYR A 834 22.61 30.69 -2.97
N TYR A 835 22.06 31.02 -4.15
CA TYR A 835 21.13 30.12 -4.83
C TYR A 835 21.89 28.86 -5.25
N ASP A 836 21.91 27.86 -4.38
CA ASP A 836 22.34 26.53 -4.76
C ASP A 836 21.26 25.93 -5.66
N PHE A 837 21.50 25.98 -6.98
CA PHE A 837 20.64 25.38 -8.00
C PHE A 837 20.73 23.84 -7.98
N SER A 838 20.76 23.21 -6.80
CA SER A 838 20.87 21.78 -6.56
C SER A 838 19.56 21.01 -6.77
N LEU A 839 18.76 21.48 -7.75
CA LEU A 839 17.53 20.86 -8.26
C LEU A 839 17.55 19.34 -8.07
N PRO A 840 16.72 18.76 -7.20
CA PRO A 840 16.96 17.42 -6.68
C PRO A 840 16.63 16.34 -7.73
N TRP A 841 17.61 16.04 -8.57
CA TRP A 841 17.54 15.04 -9.61
C TRP A 841 18.04 13.67 -9.16
N ASN A 842 17.54 12.61 -9.77
CA ASN A 842 18.17 11.29 -9.80
C ASN A 842 18.11 10.68 -11.20
N PHE A 843 19.10 9.84 -11.50
CA PHE A 843 19.15 9.06 -12.73
C PHE A 843 19.75 7.69 -12.39
N GLY A 844 18.91 6.66 -12.46
CA GLY A 844 19.30 5.26 -12.41
C GLY A 844 19.51 4.72 -13.83
N PHE A 845 20.59 3.97 -14.03
CA PHE A 845 20.69 3.07 -15.18
C PHE A 845 21.14 1.68 -14.74
N ASN A 846 20.57 0.67 -15.39
CA ASN A 846 20.87 -0.74 -15.18
C ASN A 846 21.22 -1.38 -16.53
N TYR A 847 22.45 -1.83 -16.69
CA TYR A 847 22.85 -2.63 -17.84
C TYR A 847 22.89 -4.10 -17.43
N ALA A 848 22.00 -4.90 -18.02
CA ALA A 848 21.88 -6.33 -17.77
C ALA A 848 22.19 -7.12 -19.03
N VAL A 849 23.08 -8.10 -18.89
CA VAL A 849 23.48 -9.01 -19.96
C VAL A 849 23.29 -10.45 -19.50
N ASN A 850 22.52 -11.21 -20.28
CA ASN A 850 22.29 -12.62 -20.07
C ASN A 850 22.81 -13.41 -21.26
N TYR A 851 23.70 -14.36 -21.00
CA TYR A 851 24.27 -15.29 -21.95
C TYR A 851 23.98 -16.72 -21.47
N SER A 852 23.51 -17.57 -22.38
CA SER A 852 23.39 -19.01 -22.16
C SER A 852 23.69 -19.82 -23.42
N ILE A 853 24.22 -21.03 -23.24
CA ILE A 853 24.35 -22.03 -24.30
C ILE A 853 23.18 -23.02 -24.18
N SER A 854 22.41 -23.18 -25.26
CA SER A 854 21.48 -24.29 -25.43
C SER A 854 22.03 -25.27 -26.46
N TYR A 855 22.16 -26.55 -26.08
CA TYR A 855 22.44 -27.63 -27.00
C TYR A 855 21.13 -28.04 -27.70
N THR A 856 21.09 -27.93 -29.03
CA THR A 856 19.90 -28.25 -29.86
C THR A 856 20.23 -29.39 -30.79
N ASN A 857 19.35 -30.39 -30.87
CA ASN A 857 19.56 -31.60 -31.67
C ASN A 857 18.67 -31.61 -32.93
N ASN A 858 18.41 -30.44 -33.51
CA ASN A 858 17.50 -30.22 -34.64
C ASN A 858 18.29 -30.12 -35.95
N GLY A 859 18.79 -31.25 -36.45
CA GLY A 859 19.41 -31.38 -37.79
C GLY A 859 20.77 -30.71 -38.00
N THR A 860 21.16 -29.73 -37.18
CA THR A 860 22.46 -29.06 -37.22
C THR A 860 23.28 -29.38 -35.96
N THR A 861 24.45 -29.97 -36.17
CA THR A 861 25.42 -30.32 -35.13
C THR A 861 26.10 -29.06 -34.59
N GLY A 862 25.71 -28.62 -33.39
CA GLY A 862 26.31 -27.42 -32.79
C GLY A 862 25.66 -26.96 -31.49
N TYR A 863 26.10 -25.80 -31.00
CA TYR A 863 25.66 -25.21 -29.74
C TYR A 863 25.16 -23.77 -29.95
N ARG A 864 23.88 -23.53 -29.66
CA ARG A 864 23.24 -22.23 -29.88
C ARG A 864 23.54 -21.28 -28.71
N LYS A 865 24.18 -20.15 -29.02
CA LYS A 865 24.45 -19.06 -28.07
C LYS A 865 23.25 -18.13 -28.01
N ASN A 866 22.52 -18.13 -26.90
CA ASN A 866 21.45 -17.17 -26.64
C ASN A 866 22.03 -16.03 -25.82
N VAL A 867 22.17 -14.86 -26.45
CA VAL A 867 22.61 -13.61 -25.81
C VAL A 867 21.47 -12.61 -25.85
N THR A 868 21.25 -11.92 -24.73
CA THR A 868 20.31 -10.81 -24.55
C THR A 868 21.03 -9.70 -23.79
N GLN A 869 20.92 -8.45 -24.25
CA GLN A 869 21.62 -7.30 -23.70
C GLN A 869 20.65 -6.12 -23.63
N THR A 870 20.38 -5.64 -22.42
CA THR A 870 19.35 -4.62 -22.17
C THR A 870 19.88 -3.53 -21.24
N ILE A 871 19.74 -2.27 -21.63
CA ILE A 871 19.97 -1.12 -20.77
C ILE A 871 18.60 -0.60 -20.33
N GLY A 872 18.23 -0.78 -19.07
CA GLY A 872 17.11 -0.06 -18.45
C GLY A 872 17.57 1.29 -17.90
N PHE A 873 16.73 2.30 -17.96
CA PHE A 873 17.00 3.62 -17.39
C PHE A 873 15.75 4.23 -16.75
N ASN A 874 15.95 4.98 -15.67
CA ASN A 874 14.89 5.69 -14.96
C ASN A 874 15.43 6.96 -14.30
N GLY A 875 14.60 7.97 -14.10
CA GLY A 875 15.02 9.19 -13.40
C GLY A 875 13.86 10.09 -13.02
N SER A 876 14.13 11.00 -12.10
CA SER A 876 13.26 12.13 -11.80
C SER A 876 14.10 13.40 -11.69
N LEU A 877 13.68 14.46 -12.39
CA LEU A 877 14.28 15.80 -12.39
C LEU A 877 13.20 16.81 -12.01
N ASN A 878 13.38 17.49 -10.89
CA ASN A 878 12.63 18.71 -10.63
C ASN A 878 13.28 19.84 -11.46
N VAL A 879 12.56 20.39 -12.43
CA VAL A 879 13.06 21.50 -13.28
C VAL A 879 12.86 22.86 -12.58
N THR A 880 11.83 22.95 -11.75
CA THR A 880 11.60 24.04 -10.79
C THR A 880 10.97 23.42 -9.53
N PRO A 881 10.90 24.13 -8.37
CA PRO A 881 10.18 23.64 -7.19
C PRO A 881 8.71 23.28 -7.44
N LYS A 882 8.12 23.77 -8.55
CA LYS A 882 6.74 23.49 -8.98
C LYS A 882 6.63 22.63 -10.25
N THR A 883 7.73 22.08 -10.79
CA THR A 883 7.67 21.19 -11.98
C THR A 883 8.57 19.97 -11.79
N GLY A 884 7.97 18.78 -11.68
CA GLY A 884 8.65 17.49 -11.69
C GLY A 884 8.55 16.82 -13.06
N ILE A 885 9.65 16.23 -13.53
CA ILE A 885 9.66 15.34 -14.69
C ILE A 885 10.18 13.98 -14.23
N THR A 886 9.40 12.92 -14.42
CA THR A 886 9.85 11.54 -14.28
C THR A 886 9.95 10.89 -15.65
N PHE A 887 10.96 10.06 -15.86
CA PHE A 887 11.10 9.29 -17.10
C PHE A 887 11.62 7.89 -16.79
N GLN A 888 11.17 6.92 -17.57
CA GLN A 888 11.64 5.53 -17.49
C GLN A 888 11.60 4.89 -18.88
N GLY A 889 12.44 3.89 -19.08
CA GLY A 889 12.51 3.19 -20.36
C GLY A 889 13.63 2.17 -20.41
N GLY A 890 13.94 1.74 -21.62
CA GLY A 890 15.04 0.83 -21.85
C GLY A 890 15.39 0.68 -23.33
N TYR A 891 16.46 -0.06 -23.58
CA TYR A 891 17.04 -0.28 -24.90
C TYR A 891 17.54 -1.72 -25.00
N ASP A 892 17.05 -2.46 -26.00
CA ASP A 892 17.55 -3.78 -26.36
C ASP A 892 18.62 -3.60 -27.45
N ILE A 893 19.88 -3.87 -27.06
CA ILE A 893 21.05 -3.69 -27.93
C ILE A 893 21.03 -4.65 -29.13
N LYS A 894 20.43 -5.83 -28.96
CA LYS A 894 20.34 -6.87 -29.99
C LYS A 894 19.22 -6.60 -30.98
N ALA A 895 18.11 -6.04 -30.51
CA ALA A 895 17.03 -5.58 -31.39
C ALA A 895 17.33 -4.22 -32.04
N ASN A 896 18.34 -3.49 -31.56
CA ASN A 896 18.66 -2.10 -31.91
C ASN A 896 17.42 -1.19 -31.78
N LYS A 897 16.69 -1.34 -30.66
CA LYS A 897 15.39 -0.70 -30.42
C LYS A 897 15.22 -0.29 -28.97
N LEU A 898 14.62 0.89 -28.77
CA LEU A 898 14.11 1.32 -27.48
C LEU A 898 12.88 0.46 -27.12
N THR A 899 12.85 -0.04 -25.89
CA THR A 899 11.65 -0.67 -25.30
C THR A 899 10.65 0.43 -24.92
N THR A 900 9.38 0.07 -24.67
CA THR A 900 8.36 1.04 -24.27
C THR A 900 8.86 1.91 -23.13
N SER A 901 8.96 3.21 -23.40
CA SER A 901 9.48 4.23 -22.50
C SER A 901 8.38 5.25 -22.24
N SER A 902 8.33 5.79 -21.03
CA SER A 902 7.29 6.74 -20.62
C SER A 902 7.91 7.95 -19.94
N VAL A 903 7.49 9.14 -20.34
CA VAL A 903 7.80 10.42 -19.69
C VAL A 903 6.51 10.92 -19.04
N SER A 904 6.59 11.34 -17.78
CA SER A 904 5.47 11.99 -17.09
C SER A 904 5.95 13.30 -16.48
N ILE A 905 5.29 14.39 -16.86
CA ILE A 905 5.54 15.75 -16.39
C ILE A 905 4.40 16.12 -15.45
N THR A 906 4.72 16.59 -14.26
CA THR A 906 3.76 17.15 -13.30
C THR A 906 4.12 18.61 -13.01
N ARG A 907 3.11 19.49 -13.02
CA ARG A 907 3.28 20.90 -12.66
C ARG A 907 2.25 21.32 -11.62
N ASP A 908 2.77 21.90 -10.55
CA ASP A 908 2.02 22.52 -9.48
C ASP A 908 1.66 23.95 -9.90
N LEU A 909 0.37 24.22 -10.09
CA LEU A 909 -0.19 25.55 -10.33
C LEU A 909 -0.88 26.07 -9.06
N HIS A 910 -0.31 25.77 -7.89
CA HIS A 910 -0.77 26.16 -6.57
C HIS A 910 -2.16 25.59 -6.19
N CYS A 911 -3.24 26.10 -6.77
CA CYS A 911 -4.60 25.56 -6.61
C CYS A 911 -4.91 24.43 -7.60
N TRP A 912 -4.34 24.53 -8.80
CA TRP A 912 -4.49 23.56 -9.87
C TRP A 912 -3.26 22.65 -9.92
N GLN A 913 -3.43 21.48 -10.52
CA GLN A 913 -2.35 20.56 -10.87
C GLN A 913 -2.50 20.17 -12.34
N MET A 914 -1.38 20.24 -13.08
CA MET A 914 -1.26 19.67 -14.42
C MET A 914 -0.50 18.36 -14.34
N SER A 915 -0.92 17.37 -15.11
CA SER A 915 -0.16 16.16 -15.40
C SER A 915 -0.20 15.86 -16.90
N PHE A 916 0.96 15.49 -17.45
CA PHE A 916 1.11 15.06 -18.84
C PHE A 916 1.93 13.79 -18.87
N SER A 917 1.32 12.68 -19.27
CA SER A 917 2.00 11.40 -19.44
C SER A 917 2.10 11.06 -20.92
N TRP A 918 3.25 10.55 -21.37
CA TRP A 918 3.58 10.35 -22.77
C TRP A 918 4.42 9.09 -22.99
N ILE A 919 3.97 8.25 -23.91
CA ILE A 919 4.74 7.14 -24.50
C ILE A 919 5.10 7.58 -25.93
N PRO A 920 6.33 8.08 -26.17
CA PRO A 920 6.70 8.69 -27.45
C PRO A 920 6.80 7.72 -28.64
N PHE A 921 7.08 6.43 -28.40
CA PHE A 921 7.41 5.49 -29.47
C PHE A 921 7.04 4.03 -29.15
N GLY A 922 7.02 3.20 -30.19
CA GLY A 922 6.64 1.78 -30.12
C GLY A 922 5.14 1.54 -30.35
N TYR A 923 4.72 0.29 -30.18
CA TYR A 923 3.33 -0.17 -30.38
C TYR A 923 2.32 0.39 -29.37
N HIS A 924 2.79 0.99 -28.27
CA HIS A 924 1.95 1.54 -27.22
C HIS A 924 2.01 3.07 -27.15
N ARG A 925 2.40 3.74 -28.25
CA ARG A 925 2.49 5.21 -28.29
C ARG A 925 1.13 5.83 -27.93
N SER A 926 1.15 6.79 -27.02
CA SER A 926 -0.04 7.37 -26.41
C SER A 926 0.35 8.59 -25.57
N TRP A 927 -0.63 9.42 -25.25
CA TRP A 927 -0.44 10.51 -24.30
C TRP A 927 -1.74 10.81 -23.56
N SER A 928 -1.60 11.36 -22.35
CA SER A 928 -2.71 11.83 -21.54
C SER A 928 -2.34 13.14 -20.86
N PHE A 929 -3.05 14.20 -21.22
CA PHE A 929 -3.05 15.48 -20.53
C PHE A 929 -4.23 15.54 -19.57
N ASN A 930 -3.97 15.94 -18.33
CA ASN A 930 -4.97 16.20 -17.31
C ASN A 930 -4.61 17.53 -16.62
N ILE A 931 -5.59 18.40 -16.43
CA ILE A 931 -5.48 19.58 -15.57
C ILE A 931 -6.72 19.67 -14.70
N GLY A 932 -6.57 19.86 -13.39
CA GLY A 932 -7.70 19.93 -12.46
C GLY A 932 -7.37 20.61 -11.15
N VAL A 933 -8.41 20.96 -10.39
CA VAL A 933 -8.29 21.54 -9.04
C VAL A 933 -7.80 20.48 -8.05
N LYS A 934 -6.83 20.83 -7.18
CA LYS A 934 -6.27 19.91 -6.18
C LYS A 934 -7.23 19.54 -5.05
N ALA A 935 -8.13 20.46 -4.69
CA ALA A 935 -9.04 20.30 -3.56
C ALA A 935 -10.12 19.27 -3.87
N ALA A 936 -10.34 18.33 -2.94
CA ALA A 936 -11.27 17.22 -3.12
C ALA A 936 -12.74 17.68 -3.29
N SER A 937 -13.09 18.86 -2.77
CA SER A 937 -14.42 19.48 -2.93
C SER A 937 -14.74 19.92 -4.36
N LEU A 938 -13.74 20.06 -5.23
CA LEU A 938 -13.87 20.52 -6.63
C LEU A 938 -13.11 19.63 -7.63
N SER A 939 -12.83 18.36 -7.29
CA SER A 939 -12.09 17.43 -8.15
C SER A 939 -12.72 17.18 -9.54
N ASP A 940 -14.02 17.44 -9.65
CA ASP A 940 -14.77 17.31 -10.90
C ASP A 940 -14.51 18.49 -11.86
N LEU A 941 -13.97 19.62 -11.37
CA LEU A 941 -13.46 20.69 -12.21
C LEU A 941 -12.07 20.32 -12.74
N LYS A 942 -12.09 19.54 -13.82
CA LYS A 942 -10.93 19.06 -14.55
C LYS A 942 -11.17 19.02 -16.05
N TYR A 943 -10.08 19.07 -16.81
CA TYR A 943 -10.04 18.81 -18.25
C TYR A 943 -9.06 17.67 -18.52
N ASP A 944 -9.60 16.56 -19.03
CA ASP A 944 -8.84 15.39 -19.45
C ASP A 944 -8.86 15.31 -20.98
N LYS A 945 -7.69 15.11 -21.60
CA LYS A 945 -7.58 14.77 -23.02
C LYS A 945 -6.45 13.76 -23.22
N SER A 946 -6.76 12.63 -23.85
CA SER A 946 -5.81 11.56 -24.12
C SER A 946 -5.97 11.00 -25.53
N GLN A 947 -4.87 10.49 -26.07
CA GLN A 947 -4.89 9.57 -27.20
C GLN A 947 -4.64 8.15 -26.67
N SER A 948 -5.51 7.21 -27.02
CA SER A 948 -5.39 5.81 -26.58
C SER A 948 -4.21 5.14 -27.28
N MET A 949 -3.54 4.22 -26.60
CA MET A 949 -2.54 3.39 -27.26
C MET A 949 -3.14 2.38 -28.24
N TYR A 950 -4.45 2.10 -28.10
CA TYR A 950 -5.21 1.30 -29.05
C TYR A 950 -5.42 2.01 -30.39
N ASP A 951 -5.27 3.34 -30.45
CA ASP A 951 -5.34 4.15 -31.68
C ASP A 951 -4.11 3.95 -32.59
N ASN A 952 -3.13 3.16 -32.14
CA ASN A 952 -1.86 2.88 -32.83
C ASN A 952 -1.55 1.37 -32.88
N MET A 953 -2.54 0.51 -32.62
CA MET A 953 -2.41 -0.96 -32.59
C MET A 953 -2.97 -1.67 -33.84
N TYR A 954 -3.54 -0.90 -34.76
CA TYR A 954 -4.02 -1.32 -36.09
C TYR A 954 -3.36 -0.40 -37.12
#